data_AF-A0A925D998-F1
#
_entry.id   AF-A0A925D998-F1
#
_cell.length_a   1.000
_cell.length_b   1.000
_cell.length_c   1.000
_cell.angle_alpha   90.00
_cell.angle_beta   90.00
_cell.angle_gamma   90.00
#
_symmetry.space_group_name_H-M   'P 1'
#
loop_
_entity.id
_entity.type
_entity.pdbx_description
1 polymer ?
#
loop_
_entity_poly.entity_id
_entity_poly.type
_entity_poly.pdbx_seq_one_letter_code
_entity_poly.pdbx_strand_id
1 'polypeptide(L)'
;PPDSRKAGQDVSNLLSAILRIDVDHADGGKNYRIPADNPFVDLKGARGEIWAYGFRNPWRISVDKKTGDLWAGDVGWELWELLDRVERGGNYGWSVMEGRQPTNTEWPRGPTPILPPTIEHPHSESSSITEGLTYYGPRLKELQGHHIYGDYDTGKFWGFRFENGKVVSHRELADTTHRVVGFGEDNAGEFYVLDHTAGTLHRLVPNPQQDQSATFPRKLSDSGLFSAVKEQSPAAGVVPYSINAEPWADHAVAERLVAVPGELSIKAEGAAWSFPKDSVLVKTLSLESKIGDDASRRRIETQILHFDGIEWMPYTYQWNDEQTEALLVAAAGAERTFDVADQAAAGGKRQQTWRFSGRAECQRCHNKWSGPAIAFNTPQLNKSREYGGSAVSQLDALAQMKLFEKPVAVDKQQPKLANPHDASAPQESRARAYLHTNCAHCHRLHAGSAVLSKMPFDLPLDKTDMIGVRPTQGTFGIHAAQVVAPGDPFRSVLLYRMTKLGGGRMPHIGSSEVDREGVELIYNWINKLPPESASDRTGDAAAARLRKEEFANLEMLRATKLAGKQSEIVDRLLASTSGALLLERYLGRGELVQDVVIAKASRHAEVSIRDLFECYLPHEKRLKRLGSVVRPAQILALPGDPVRGKKVFFENAAVSCKNCHRIQKEGKEIGPELTTIGKKYNQSQLLDSLLEPSKLIDPKYVT
;
A
#
# COMPACT_ATOMS: atom_id res chain seq x y z
N PRO A 1 10.79 6.88 8.40
CA PRO A 1 12.08 7.24 7.78
C PRO A 1 13.00 6.02 7.70
N PRO A 2 13.85 5.89 6.68
CA PRO A 2 14.88 4.84 6.63
C PRO A 2 15.93 5.04 7.74
N ASP A 3 16.53 3.96 8.24
CA ASP A 3 17.63 4.02 9.23
C ASP A 3 18.95 4.37 8.56
N SER A 4 19.14 5.66 8.28
CA SER A 4 20.36 6.19 7.67
C SER A 4 21.59 6.01 8.54
N ARG A 5 21.43 5.80 9.85
CA ARG A 5 22.52 5.61 10.81
C ARG A 5 22.87 4.14 11.04
N LYS A 6 22.03 3.21 10.57
CA LYS A 6 22.14 1.77 10.83
C LYS A 6 22.24 1.45 12.33
N ALA A 7 21.56 2.26 13.15
CA ALA A 7 21.71 2.21 14.59
C ALA A 7 20.89 1.09 15.24
N GLY A 8 19.84 0.60 14.58
CA GLY A 8 18.91 -0.34 15.21
C GLY A 8 19.55 -1.67 15.65
N GLN A 9 20.66 -2.09 15.03
CA GLN A 9 21.38 -3.30 15.39
C GLN A 9 22.74 -3.02 16.09
N ASP A 10 23.03 -1.76 16.42
CA ASP A 10 24.31 -1.33 16.99
C ASP A 10 24.17 -0.94 18.47
N VAL A 11 24.72 -1.76 19.36
CA VAL A 11 24.73 -1.52 20.82
C VAL A 11 25.87 -0.62 21.30
N SER A 12 26.70 -0.08 20.40
CA SER A 12 27.79 0.84 20.77
C SER A 12 27.33 2.28 20.99
N ASN A 13 26.07 2.58 20.65
CA ASN A 13 25.46 3.89 20.84
C ASN A 13 24.07 3.75 21.51
N LEU A 14 23.46 4.87 21.93
CA LEU A 14 22.21 4.88 22.70
C LEU A 14 20.94 5.07 21.84
N LEU A 15 21.07 5.12 20.51
CA LEU A 15 19.91 5.26 19.61
C LEU A 15 19.17 3.93 19.50
N SER A 16 17.88 3.98 19.15
CA SER A 16 17.06 2.77 18.95
C SER A 16 17.03 1.83 20.16
N ALA A 17 17.18 2.38 21.37
CA ALA A 17 17.30 1.64 22.60
C ALA A 17 16.40 2.19 23.71
N ILE A 18 15.95 1.29 24.58
CA ILE A 18 15.40 1.62 25.90
C ILE A 18 16.53 1.48 26.92
N LEU A 19 16.69 2.50 27.76
CA LEU A 19 17.78 2.61 28.72
C LEU A 19 17.29 2.30 30.13
N ARG A 20 18.15 1.67 30.94
CA ARG A 20 17.95 1.51 32.38
C ARG A 20 19.15 2.09 33.13
N ILE A 21 18.89 3.13 33.92
CA ILE A 21 19.90 3.84 34.71
C ILE A 21 19.43 3.97 36.15
N ASP A 22 20.39 4.12 37.05
CA ASP A 22 20.16 4.45 38.45
C ASP A 22 20.41 5.95 38.64
N VAL A 23 19.35 6.69 38.92
CA VAL A 23 19.37 8.16 39.06
C VAL A 23 19.70 8.62 40.48
N ASP A 24 19.71 7.71 41.46
CA ASP A 24 19.97 8.04 42.86
C ASP A 24 21.49 8.10 43.16
N HIS A 25 22.31 7.56 42.25
CA HIS A 25 23.75 7.45 42.41
C HIS A 25 24.48 7.92 41.16
N ALA A 26 25.63 8.58 41.33
CA ALA A 26 26.51 8.99 40.24
C ALA A 26 27.76 8.10 40.20
N ASP A 27 28.25 7.77 39.00
CA ASP A 27 29.49 6.98 38.82
C ASP A 27 30.18 7.31 37.48
N GLY A 28 31.49 7.09 37.39
CA GLY A 28 32.26 7.22 36.14
C GLY A 28 32.17 8.59 35.47
N GLY A 29 31.97 9.66 36.26
CA GLY A 29 31.81 11.03 35.77
C GLY A 29 30.43 11.33 35.16
N LYS A 30 29.42 10.47 35.36
CA LYS A 30 28.03 10.66 34.92
C LYS A 30 27.15 11.07 36.10
N ASN A 31 26.06 11.78 35.82
CA ASN A 31 25.03 12.14 36.82
C ASN A 31 24.12 10.97 37.22
N TYR A 32 24.46 9.76 36.79
CA TYR A 32 23.72 8.52 37.04
C TYR A 32 24.73 7.36 37.10
N ARG A 33 24.30 6.23 37.65
CA ARG A 33 25.05 4.98 37.68
C ARG A 33 24.42 3.99 36.70
N ILE A 34 25.26 3.13 36.10
CA ILE A 34 24.78 2.00 35.30
C ILE A 34 24.53 0.84 36.27
N PRO A 35 23.30 0.30 36.35
CA PRO A 35 23.03 -0.89 37.16
C PRO A 35 23.91 -2.07 36.70
N ALA A 36 24.56 -2.74 37.66
CA ALA A 36 25.49 -3.83 37.39
C ALA A 36 24.81 -5.06 36.76
N ASP A 37 23.49 -5.18 36.91
CA ASP A 37 22.66 -6.23 36.32
C ASP A 37 22.09 -5.86 34.94
N ASN A 38 22.50 -4.74 34.32
CA ASN A 38 22.14 -4.45 32.94
C ASN A 38 22.73 -5.50 31.96
N PRO A 39 22.10 -5.75 30.81
CA PRO A 39 22.48 -6.87 29.93
C PRO A 39 23.81 -6.72 29.20
N PHE A 40 24.32 -5.49 29.03
CA PHE A 40 25.46 -5.22 28.17
C PHE A 40 26.67 -4.61 28.89
N VAL A 41 26.69 -4.59 30.23
CA VAL A 41 27.82 -4.00 31.00
C VAL A 41 29.15 -4.68 30.73
N ASP A 42 29.16 -6.00 30.55
CA ASP A 42 30.38 -6.78 30.28
C ASP A 42 30.69 -6.94 28.79
N LEU A 43 29.80 -6.46 27.91
CA LEU A 43 30.01 -6.56 26.47
C LEU A 43 30.93 -5.44 25.99
N LYS A 44 32.16 -5.81 25.62
CA LYS A 44 33.16 -4.84 25.13
C LYS A 44 32.63 -4.03 23.95
N GLY A 45 32.69 -2.70 24.08
CA GLY A 45 32.24 -1.76 23.04
C GLY A 45 30.75 -1.48 23.06
N ALA A 46 29.96 -2.14 23.90
CA ALA A 46 28.56 -1.82 24.10
C ALA A 46 28.37 -0.72 25.15
N ARG A 47 27.23 -0.05 25.07
CA ARG A 47 26.79 0.93 26.09
C ARG A 47 26.05 0.21 27.21
N GLY A 48 26.62 0.23 28.41
CA GLY A 48 26.06 -0.44 29.59
C GLY A 48 24.69 0.12 30.02
N GLU A 49 24.31 1.31 29.57
CA GLU A 49 22.98 1.90 29.81
C GLU A 49 21.83 1.14 29.12
N ILE A 50 22.12 0.40 28.05
CA ILE A 50 21.10 -0.25 27.22
C ILE A 50 20.45 -1.39 28.00
N TRP A 51 19.12 -1.34 28.12
CA TRP A 51 18.29 -2.43 28.63
C TRP A 51 17.77 -3.31 27.48
N ALA A 52 17.33 -2.68 26.40
CA ALA A 52 16.85 -3.33 25.18
C ALA A 52 17.13 -2.43 23.97
N TYR A 53 17.21 -3.01 22.77
CA TYR A 53 17.56 -2.29 21.54
C TYR A 53 16.80 -2.85 20.33
N GLY A 54 16.96 -2.23 19.15
CA GLY A 54 16.30 -2.69 17.93
C GLY A 54 14.93 -2.07 17.70
N PHE A 55 14.64 -0.93 18.31
CA PHE A 55 13.40 -0.18 18.06
C PHE A 55 13.57 0.83 16.93
N ARG A 56 12.50 1.10 16.18
CA ARG A 56 12.48 2.14 15.14
C ARG A 56 12.12 3.49 15.72
N ASN A 57 10.94 3.58 16.29
CA ASN A 57 10.28 4.76 16.80
C ASN A 57 9.33 4.36 17.95
N PRO A 58 9.88 3.99 19.13
CA PRO A 58 9.08 3.63 20.29
C PRO A 58 8.38 4.89 20.82
N TRP A 59 7.14 5.13 20.38
CA TRP A 59 6.41 6.37 20.65
C TRP A 59 6.07 6.54 22.12
N ARG A 60 5.68 5.44 22.77
CA ARG A 60 5.38 5.40 24.20
C ARG A 60 5.72 4.05 24.80
N ILE A 61 6.05 4.08 26.08
CA ILE A 61 6.25 2.90 26.92
C ILE A 61 5.38 3.01 28.17
N SER A 62 4.94 1.86 28.70
CA SER A 62 4.28 1.79 30.01
C SER A 62 4.74 0.58 30.80
N VAL A 63 4.58 0.66 32.11
CA VAL A 63 4.82 -0.47 33.02
C VAL A 63 3.49 -0.85 33.64
N ASP A 64 3.11 -2.12 33.50
CA ASP A 64 1.98 -2.67 34.24
C ASP A 64 2.35 -2.72 35.73
N LYS A 65 1.65 -1.92 36.54
CA LYS A 65 1.91 -1.80 37.98
C LYS A 65 1.73 -3.10 38.76
N LYS A 66 0.96 -4.07 38.25
CA LYS A 66 0.71 -5.35 38.92
C LYS A 66 1.68 -6.44 38.49
N THR A 67 2.00 -6.52 37.20
CA THR A 67 2.87 -7.59 36.67
C THR A 67 4.33 -7.18 36.56
N GLY A 68 4.60 -5.87 36.45
CA GLY A 68 5.93 -5.33 36.17
C GLY A 68 6.33 -5.42 34.69
N ASP A 69 5.43 -5.88 33.81
CA ASP A 69 5.71 -5.95 32.38
C ASP A 69 5.89 -4.54 31.80
N LEU A 70 6.99 -4.34 31.08
CA LEU A 70 7.26 -3.12 30.32
C LEU A 70 6.76 -3.32 28.89
N TRP A 71 5.86 -2.45 28.44
CA TRP A 71 5.31 -2.45 27.09
C TRP A 71 5.87 -1.27 26.30
N ALA A 72 6.08 -1.46 25.00
CA ALA A 72 6.49 -0.41 24.07
C ALA A 72 5.67 -0.52 22.78
N GLY A 73 5.12 0.61 22.31
CA GLY A 73 4.55 0.72 20.97
C GLY A 73 5.60 1.27 20.04
N ASP A 74 6.06 0.45 19.11
CA ASP A 74 7.05 0.82 18.12
C ASP A 74 6.36 1.09 16.78
N VAL A 75 6.36 2.36 16.39
CA VAL A 75 5.68 2.79 15.16
C VAL A 75 6.40 2.23 13.94
N GLY A 76 5.63 1.52 13.13
CA GLY A 76 6.04 0.83 11.91
C GLY A 76 6.65 1.73 10.85
N TRP A 77 7.37 1.13 9.89
CA TRP A 77 7.83 1.88 8.73
C TRP A 77 6.80 1.91 7.60
N GLU A 78 6.46 0.75 7.05
CA GLU A 78 5.77 0.61 5.78
C GLU A 78 4.65 -0.41 5.82
N LEU A 79 4.79 -1.46 6.63
CA LEU A 79 3.93 -2.62 6.53
C LEU A 79 3.31 -3.01 7.86
N TRP A 80 3.99 -2.78 8.98
CA TRP A 80 3.57 -3.31 10.28
C TRP A 80 3.75 -2.32 11.41
N GLU A 81 2.71 -2.16 12.20
CA GLU A 81 2.71 -1.47 13.49
C GLU A 81 2.92 -2.49 14.63
N LEU A 82 3.73 -2.16 15.64
CA LEU A 82 4.25 -3.14 16.61
C LEU A 82 3.97 -2.76 18.06
N LEU A 83 3.62 -3.76 18.86
CA LEU A 83 3.60 -3.67 20.32
C LEU A 83 4.46 -4.77 20.93
N ASP A 84 5.43 -4.38 21.73
CA ASP A 84 6.48 -5.24 22.27
C ASP A 84 6.41 -5.29 23.80
N ARG A 85 6.41 -6.51 24.35
CA ARG A 85 6.86 -6.70 25.74
C ARG A 85 8.38 -6.59 25.77
N VAL A 86 8.88 -5.58 26.48
CA VAL A 86 10.30 -5.26 26.55
C VAL A 86 11.02 -6.18 27.54
N GLU A 87 11.95 -6.98 27.02
CA GLU A 87 12.73 -7.94 27.80
C GLU A 87 14.18 -7.50 27.99
N ARG A 88 14.81 -8.00 29.06
CA ARG A 88 16.22 -7.74 29.36
C ARG A 88 17.11 -8.24 28.22
N GLY A 89 17.83 -7.33 27.58
CA GLY A 89 18.73 -7.62 26.45
C GLY A 89 17.99 -7.92 25.14
N GLY A 90 16.69 -7.66 25.09
CA GLY A 90 15.85 -7.89 23.92
C GLY A 90 16.31 -7.08 22.70
N ASN A 91 16.26 -7.71 21.54
CA ASN A 91 16.52 -7.10 20.24
C ASN A 91 15.22 -7.12 19.42
N TYR A 92 14.66 -5.94 19.12
CA TYR A 92 13.38 -5.79 18.41
C TYR A 92 13.56 -5.65 16.88
N GLY A 93 14.78 -5.89 16.40
CA GLY A 93 15.03 -6.26 15.01
C GLY A 93 15.12 -5.11 14.02
N TRP A 94 14.79 -3.88 14.38
CA TRP A 94 14.98 -2.75 13.48
C TRP A 94 16.48 -2.57 13.13
N SER A 95 16.89 -2.31 11.89
CA SER A 95 16.10 -2.25 10.63
C SER A 95 16.33 -3.48 9.75
N VAL A 96 16.59 -4.64 10.36
CA VAL A 96 16.71 -5.93 9.66
C VAL A 96 15.42 -6.77 9.70
N MET A 97 14.45 -6.33 10.49
CA MET A 97 13.09 -6.82 10.57
C MET A 97 12.13 -5.63 10.73
N GLU A 98 10.90 -5.79 10.26
CA GLU A 98 9.75 -4.95 10.56
C GLU A 98 8.58 -5.89 10.88
N GLY A 99 8.19 -5.95 12.16
CA GLY A 99 7.39 -7.05 12.68
C GLY A 99 8.05 -8.39 12.40
N ARG A 100 7.26 -9.37 11.96
CA ARG A 100 7.80 -10.68 11.54
C ARG A 100 8.44 -10.69 10.15
N GLN A 101 8.45 -9.57 9.45
CA GLN A 101 8.95 -9.49 8.08
C GLN A 101 10.43 -9.09 8.03
N PRO A 102 11.30 -9.86 7.35
CA PRO A 102 12.67 -9.44 7.12
C PRO A 102 12.76 -8.19 6.23
N THR A 103 13.56 -7.23 6.67
CA THR A 103 13.96 -6.03 5.95
C THR A 103 15.49 -5.99 5.89
N ASN A 104 16.14 -5.41 4.88
CA ASN A 104 17.62 -5.30 4.81
C ASN A 104 18.43 -6.53 5.29
N THR A 105 18.10 -7.73 4.79
CA THR A 105 18.65 -9.01 5.32
C THR A 105 20.17 -9.15 5.21
N GLU A 106 20.80 -8.29 4.40
CA GLU A 106 22.23 -8.21 4.20
C GLU A 106 22.97 -7.35 5.25
N TRP A 107 22.25 -6.65 6.13
CA TRP A 107 22.86 -5.82 7.17
C TRP A 107 23.32 -6.65 8.37
N PRO A 108 24.35 -6.21 9.10
CA PRO A 108 24.79 -6.87 10.33
C PRO A 108 23.66 -6.94 11.35
N ARG A 109 23.55 -8.08 12.04
CA ARG A 109 22.65 -8.26 13.18
C ARG A 109 23.36 -7.90 14.48
N GLY A 110 22.58 -7.44 15.45
CA GLY A 110 23.08 -7.16 16.79
C GLY A 110 23.48 -8.42 17.56
N PRO A 111 24.04 -8.26 18.77
CA PRO A 111 24.64 -9.35 19.53
C PRO A 111 23.63 -10.36 20.13
N THR A 112 22.33 -10.04 20.20
CA THR A 112 21.31 -10.95 20.76
C THR A 112 20.26 -11.36 19.72
N PRO A 113 19.58 -12.51 19.91
CA PRO A 113 18.50 -12.96 19.02
C PRO A 113 17.38 -11.94 18.90
N ILE A 114 16.83 -11.79 17.69
CA ILE A 114 15.69 -10.91 17.45
C ILE A 114 14.43 -11.55 18.03
N LEU A 115 13.70 -10.80 18.86
CA LEU A 115 12.43 -11.19 19.45
C LEU A 115 11.28 -10.76 18.52
N PRO A 116 10.23 -11.58 18.38
CA PRO A 116 9.05 -11.19 17.63
C PRO A 116 8.19 -10.20 18.43
N PRO A 117 7.40 -9.35 17.74
CA PRO A 117 6.44 -8.49 18.42
C PRO A 117 5.36 -9.30 19.13
N THR A 118 4.86 -8.75 20.24
CA THR A 118 3.76 -9.37 20.99
C THR A 118 2.44 -9.20 20.26
N ILE A 119 2.19 -8.00 19.71
CA ILE A 119 1.12 -7.71 18.77
C ILE A 119 1.73 -7.04 17.54
N GLU A 120 1.24 -7.38 16.35
CA GLU A 120 1.54 -6.69 15.11
C GLU A 120 0.26 -6.45 14.31
N HIS A 121 0.13 -5.27 13.71
CA HIS A 121 -0.99 -4.93 12.81
C HIS A 121 -0.47 -4.57 11.43
N PRO A 122 -1.06 -5.12 10.35
CA PRO A 122 -0.69 -4.70 9.01
C PRO A 122 -1.15 -3.28 8.74
N HIS A 123 -0.47 -2.56 7.85
CA HIS A 123 -0.85 -1.19 7.47
C HIS A 123 -2.20 -1.07 6.75
N SER A 124 -2.85 -2.19 6.45
CA SER A 124 -4.25 -2.24 6.02
C SER A 124 -5.25 -2.07 7.17
N GLU A 125 -4.80 -2.14 8.41
CA GLU A 125 -5.62 -2.09 9.63
C GLU A 125 -5.23 -0.94 10.59
N SER A 126 -3.94 -0.64 10.74
CA SER A 126 -3.35 0.38 11.64
C SER A 126 -2.24 1.13 10.89
N SER A 127 -1.80 2.31 11.30
CA SER A 127 -0.75 3.08 10.57
C SER A 127 0.18 3.91 11.45
N SER A 128 -0.11 4.03 12.75
CA SER A 128 0.71 4.77 13.71
C SER A 128 0.28 4.38 15.12
N ILE A 129 0.79 3.26 15.62
CA ILE A 129 0.40 2.72 16.93
C ILE A 129 0.78 3.65 18.07
N THR A 130 -0.14 3.80 19.02
CA THR A 130 0.07 4.52 20.27
C THR A 130 -0.14 3.53 21.41
N GLU A 131 0.96 3.19 22.07
CA GLU A 131 0.95 2.32 23.25
C GLU A 131 0.14 2.94 24.39
N GLY A 132 -0.51 2.08 25.19
CA GLY A 132 -1.45 2.52 26.20
C GLY A 132 -1.21 1.93 27.58
N LEU A 133 -2.23 1.36 28.22
CA LEU A 133 -2.19 1.00 29.64
C LEU A 133 -3.00 -0.27 29.90
N THR A 134 -2.58 -1.04 30.91
CA THR A 134 -3.40 -2.13 31.44
C THR A 134 -4.52 -1.59 32.32
N TYR A 135 -5.76 -1.93 32.00
CA TYR A 135 -6.94 -1.43 32.70
C TYR A 135 -7.23 -2.20 33.99
N TYR A 136 -7.27 -1.46 35.10
CA TYR A 136 -7.63 -1.98 36.42
C TYR A 136 -8.76 -1.18 37.10
N GLY A 137 -9.35 -0.20 36.43
CA GLY A 137 -10.42 0.64 36.97
C GLY A 137 -11.74 -0.12 37.22
N PRO A 138 -12.50 0.23 38.26
CA PRO A 138 -13.68 -0.54 38.67
C PRO A 138 -14.86 -0.51 37.68
N ARG A 139 -14.89 0.43 36.73
CA ARG A 139 -16.07 0.71 35.89
C ARG A 139 -16.28 -0.28 34.74
N LEU A 140 -15.24 -0.58 33.97
CA LEU A 140 -15.32 -1.46 32.78
C LEU A 140 -14.86 -2.88 33.15
N LYS A 141 -15.70 -3.60 33.88
CA LYS A 141 -15.37 -4.94 34.42
C LYS A 141 -14.87 -5.92 33.36
N GLU A 142 -15.39 -5.82 32.14
CA GLU A 142 -15.00 -6.68 31.01
C GLU A 142 -13.58 -6.43 30.49
N LEU A 143 -13.01 -5.25 30.76
CA LEU A 143 -11.66 -4.87 30.35
C LEU A 143 -10.62 -5.08 31.45
N GLN A 144 -11.01 -5.62 32.61
CA GLN A 144 -10.07 -5.88 33.70
C GLN A 144 -8.90 -6.75 33.24
N GLY A 145 -7.68 -6.24 33.47
CA GLY A 145 -6.42 -6.87 33.06
C GLY A 145 -6.15 -6.83 31.55
N HIS A 146 -6.98 -6.14 30.75
CA HIS A 146 -6.66 -5.91 29.34
C HIS A 146 -5.70 -4.75 29.23
N HIS A 147 -4.61 -4.94 28.49
CA HIS A 147 -3.78 -3.87 27.99
C HIS A 147 -4.46 -3.24 26.78
N ILE A 148 -4.75 -1.95 26.90
CA ILE A 148 -5.51 -1.18 25.91
C ILE A 148 -4.54 -0.23 25.24
N TYR A 149 -4.60 -0.19 23.91
CA TYR A 149 -3.79 0.69 23.07
C TYR A 149 -4.65 1.20 21.90
N GLY A 150 -4.12 2.14 21.13
CA GLY A 150 -4.85 2.72 20.00
C GLY A 150 -3.92 3.08 18.85
N ASP A 151 -4.49 3.70 17.83
CA ASP A 151 -3.78 4.12 16.64
C ASP A 151 -4.12 5.57 16.29
N TYR A 152 -3.08 6.35 16.01
CA TYR A 152 -3.20 7.80 15.80
C TYR A 152 -3.93 8.16 14.50
N ASP A 153 -3.71 7.39 13.42
CA ASP A 153 -4.22 7.75 12.09
C ASP A 153 -5.59 7.14 11.78
N THR A 154 -5.90 5.96 12.34
CA THR A 154 -7.18 5.26 12.14
C THR A 154 -8.19 5.55 13.25
N GLY A 155 -7.75 5.99 14.43
CA GLY A 155 -8.60 6.24 15.60
C GLY A 155 -9.20 4.97 16.23
N LYS A 156 -8.72 3.80 15.80
CA LYS A 156 -9.08 2.50 16.36
C LYS A 156 -8.40 2.24 17.69
N PHE A 157 -9.08 1.46 18.53
CA PHE A 157 -8.59 0.97 19.81
C PHE A 157 -8.72 -0.54 19.85
N TRP A 158 -7.73 -1.19 20.44
CA TRP A 158 -7.74 -2.61 20.71
C TRP A 158 -7.42 -2.87 22.17
N GLY A 159 -7.82 -4.05 22.63
CA GLY A 159 -7.51 -4.55 23.96
C GLY A 159 -7.07 -5.99 23.88
N PHE A 160 -6.02 -6.33 24.61
CA PHE A 160 -5.53 -7.69 24.73
C PHE A 160 -5.25 -8.07 26.18
N ARG A 161 -5.36 -9.36 26.52
CA ARG A 161 -4.90 -9.90 27.81
C ARG A 161 -3.63 -10.69 27.61
N PHE A 162 -2.68 -10.47 28.51
CA PHE A 162 -1.40 -11.15 28.51
C PHE A 162 -1.21 -11.94 29.81
N GLU A 163 -1.04 -13.26 29.70
CA GLU A 163 -0.92 -14.18 30.82
C GLU A 163 0.13 -15.23 30.52
N ASN A 164 1.03 -15.49 31.48
CA ASN A 164 2.06 -16.54 31.37
C ASN A 164 2.87 -16.48 30.06
N GLY A 165 3.30 -15.28 29.67
CA GLY A 165 4.11 -15.06 28.46
C GLY A 165 3.31 -14.89 27.15
N LYS A 166 1.97 -14.94 27.19
CA LYS A 166 1.16 -15.01 25.97
C LYS A 166 -0.03 -14.09 25.94
N VAL A 167 -0.40 -13.68 24.73
CA VAL A 167 -1.70 -13.09 24.45
C VAL A 167 -2.79 -14.17 24.49
N VAL A 168 -3.74 -14.04 25.42
CA VAL A 168 -4.87 -14.98 25.61
C VAL A 168 -6.21 -14.42 25.12
N SER A 169 -6.27 -13.12 24.84
CA SER A 169 -7.39 -12.42 24.24
C SER A 169 -6.86 -11.21 23.48
N HIS A 170 -7.43 -10.90 22.32
CA HIS A 170 -7.15 -9.69 21.56
C HIS A 170 -8.39 -9.33 20.73
N ARG A 171 -8.87 -8.08 20.84
CA ARG A 171 -10.05 -7.60 20.10
C ARG A 171 -10.01 -6.09 19.87
N GLU A 172 -10.65 -5.64 18.80
CA GLU A 172 -11.01 -4.23 18.62
C GLU A 172 -12.06 -3.83 19.68
N LEU A 173 -11.89 -2.65 20.27
CA LEU A 173 -12.76 -2.10 21.32
C LEU A 173 -13.59 -0.92 20.82
N ALA A 174 -13.04 -0.10 19.94
CA ALA A 174 -13.70 1.08 19.38
C ALA A 174 -13.05 1.48 18.05
N ASP A 175 -13.86 2.01 17.13
CA ASP A 175 -13.44 2.67 15.90
C ASP A 175 -13.98 4.10 15.95
N THR A 176 -13.07 5.08 16.03
CA THR A 176 -13.40 6.47 16.35
C THR A 176 -12.69 7.42 15.40
N THR A 177 -13.06 8.70 15.42
CA THR A 177 -12.34 9.75 14.71
C THR A 177 -11.26 10.43 15.56
N HIS A 178 -10.99 9.94 16.77
CA HIS A 178 -10.03 10.55 17.69
C HIS A 178 -8.59 10.20 17.31
N ARG A 179 -7.70 11.20 17.33
CA ARG A 179 -6.28 10.99 17.07
C ARG A 179 -5.52 10.82 18.37
N VAL A 180 -5.43 9.56 18.79
CA VAL A 180 -4.86 9.19 20.07
C VAL A 180 -3.36 9.44 20.07
N VAL A 181 -2.87 10.21 21.05
CA VAL A 181 -1.42 10.44 21.24
C VAL A 181 -0.91 9.95 22.58
N GLY A 182 -1.81 9.57 23.49
CA GLY A 182 -1.41 8.99 24.76
C GLY A 182 -2.58 8.63 25.65
N PHE A 183 -2.22 8.03 26.78
CA PHE A 183 -3.13 7.55 27.79
C PHE A 183 -2.66 8.01 29.17
N GLY A 184 -3.62 8.32 30.04
CA GLY A 184 -3.40 8.64 31.45
C GLY A 184 -4.27 7.77 32.35
N GLU A 185 -3.94 7.68 33.63
CA GLU A 185 -4.68 6.94 34.65
C GLU A 185 -4.90 7.86 35.85
N ASP A 186 -6.09 7.82 36.45
CA ASP A 186 -6.33 8.48 37.74
C ASP A 186 -5.96 7.58 38.93
N ASN A 187 -6.13 8.10 40.14
CA ASN A 187 -5.82 7.37 41.37
C ASN A 187 -6.74 6.16 41.62
N ALA A 188 -7.86 6.04 40.90
CA ALA A 188 -8.79 4.92 41.00
C ALA A 188 -8.52 3.81 39.95
N GLY A 189 -7.53 4.01 39.07
CA GLY A 189 -7.23 3.08 37.98
C GLY A 189 -8.11 3.26 36.75
N GLU A 190 -8.92 4.32 36.70
CA GLU A 190 -9.65 4.66 35.48
C GLU A 190 -8.69 5.35 34.51
N PHE A 191 -8.69 4.87 33.27
CA PHE A 191 -7.84 5.43 32.24
C PHE A 191 -8.58 6.44 31.37
N TYR A 192 -7.81 7.36 30.82
CA TYR A 192 -8.23 8.45 29.96
C TYR A 192 -7.37 8.45 28.70
N VAL A 193 -7.97 8.89 27.59
CA VAL A 193 -7.34 8.99 26.28
C VAL A 193 -7.12 10.47 25.95
N LEU A 194 -5.94 10.80 25.45
CA LEU A 194 -5.61 12.14 24.96
C LEU A 194 -5.82 12.20 23.44
N ASP A 195 -6.73 13.06 22.99
CA ASP A 195 -6.94 13.37 21.57
C ASP A 195 -6.14 14.60 21.17
N HIS A 196 -5.22 14.43 20.21
CA HIS A 196 -4.37 15.50 19.70
C HIS A 196 -5.15 16.53 18.89
N THR A 197 -6.18 16.11 18.16
CA THR A 197 -6.88 17.00 17.22
C THR A 197 -7.74 18.02 17.96
N ALA A 198 -8.53 17.55 18.92
CA ALA A 198 -9.41 18.41 19.72
C ALA A 198 -8.73 18.96 20.99
N GLY A 199 -7.58 18.41 21.40
CA GLY A 199 -6.91 18.79 22.65
C GLY A 199 -7.70 18.39 23.90
N THR A 200 -8.46 17.30 23.81
CA THR A 200 -9.44 16.86 24.81
C THR A 200 -9.07 15.54 25.46
N LEU A 201 -9.65 15.31 26.65
CA LEU A 201 -9.58 14.04 27.37
C LEU A 201 -10.87 13.25 27.16
N HIS A 202 -10.72 11.98 26.81
CA HIS A 202 -11.83 11.05 26.57
C HIS A 202 -11.73 9.85 27.51
N ARG A 203 -12.84 9.14 27.66
CA ARG A 203 -12.91 7.85 28.36
C ARG A 203 -13.70 6.87 27.51
N LEU A 204 -13.32 5.59 27.52
CA LEU A 204 -14.16 4.55 26.91
C LEU A 204 -15.45 4.37 27.71
N VAL A 205 -16.57 4.28 27.01
CA VAL A 205 -17.90 3.97 27.58
C VAL A 205 -18.51 2.79 26.81
N PRO A 206 -19.22 1.86 27.48
CA PRO A 206 -19.91 0.79 26.77
C PRO A 206 -20.91 1.38 25.76
N ASN A 207 -20.88 0.90 24.52
CA ASN A 207 -21.82 1.28 23.49
C ASN A 207 -22.96 0.25 23.41
N PRO A 208 -24.16 0.53 23.94
CA PRO A 208 -25.29 -0.42 23.87
C PRO A 208 -25.91 -0.54 22.47
N GLN A 209 -25.50 0.30 21.52
CA GLN A 209 -26.04 0.39 20.16
C GLN A 209 -24.98 0.00 19.11
N GLN A 210 -24.35 -1.17 19.29
CA GLN A 210 -23.17 -1.65 18.53
C GLN A 210 -23.30 -1.61 16.98
N ASP A 211 -24.48 -1.32 16.41
CA ASP A 211 -24.73 -1.29 14.96
C ASP A 211 -25.70 -0.18 14.45
N GLN A 212 -26.01 0.85 15.25
CA GLN A 212 -26.98 1.88 14.85
C GLN A 212 -26.38 3.22 14.43
N SER A 213 -25.50 3.26 13.43
CA SER A 213 -25.52 4.43 12.54
C SER A 213 -26.76 4.32 11.63
N ALA A 214 -27.95 4.31 12.21
CA ALA A 214 -29.23 4.16 11.50
C ALA A 214 -29.50 5.34 10.55
N THR A 215 -28.80 6.47 10.74
CA THR A 215 -28.94 7.70 9.95
C THR A 215 -27.92 7.82 8.81
N PHE A 216 -26.92 6.94 8.72
CA PHE A 216 -25.96 7.01 7.61
C PHE A 216 -26.57 6.40 6.34
N PRO A 217 -26.55 7.09 5.19
CA PRO A 217 -27.11 6.59 3.93
C PRO A 217 -26.52 5.22 3.55
N ARG A 218 -27.36 4.17 3.54
CA ARG A 218 -26.95 2.85 3.04
C ARG A 218 -27.30 2.66 1.57
N LYS A 219 -28.24 3.45 1.06
CA LYS A 219 -28.53 3.59 -0.36
C LYS A 219 -28.02 4.94 -0.86
N LEU A 220 -27.62 5.01 -2.12
CA LEU A 220 -27.18 6.26 -2.72
C LEU A 220 -28.33 7.26 -2.81
N SER A 221 -29.57 6.79 -2.98
CA SER A 221 -30.77 7.64 -2.94
C SER A 221 -30.99 8.34 -1.59
N ASP A 222 -30.52 7.77 -0.49
CA ASP A 222 -30.62 8.36 0.84
C ASP A 222 -29.55 9.46 1.08
N SER A 223 -28.61 9.65 0.15
CA SER A 223 -27.49 10.60 0.32
C SER A 223 -27.84 12.07 0.13
N GLY A 224 -28.94 12.37 -0.57
CA GLY A 224 -29.32 13.73 -0.96
C GLY A 224 -28.47 14.37 -2.07
N LEU A 225 -27.46 13.66 -2.61
CA LEU A 225 -26.58 14.18 -3.66
C LEU A 225 -27.20 14.16 -5.06
N PHE A 226 -28.26 13.38 -5.24
CA PHE A 226 -28.94 13.19 -6.52
C PHE A 226 -30.43 13.49 -6.36
N SER A 227 -30.99 14.29 -7.27
CA SER A 227 -32.44 14.47 -7.39
C SER A 227 -33.10 13.23 -8.00
N ALA A 228 -32.37 12.51 -8.85
CA ALA A 228 -32.77 11.23 -9.41
C ALA A 228 -31.53 10.34 -9.62
N VAL A 229 -31.39 9.27 -8.81
CA VAL A 229 -30.20 8.40 -8.80
C VAL A 229 -30.04 7.65 -10.12
N LYS A 230 -31.13 7.07 -10.65
CA LYS A 230 -31.12 6.26 -11.89
C LYS A 230 -30.57 7.05 -13.08
N GLU A 231 -30.91 8.32 -13.18
CA GLU A 231 -30.45 9.24 -14.23
C GLU A 231 -29.13 9.94 -13.86
N GLN A 232 -28.58 9.70 -12.66
CA GLN A 232 -27.44 10.44 -12.10
C GLN A 232 -27.63 11.97 -12.14
N SER A 233 -28.88 12.42 -12.02
CA SER A 233 -29.21 13.85 -12.03
C SER A 233 -28.77 14.47 -10.69
N PRO A 234 -27.82 15.43 -10.69
CA PRO A 234 -27.38 16.06 -9.45
C PRO A 234 -28.54 16.75 -8.73
N ALA A 235 -28.52 16.74 -7.40
CA ALA A 235 -29.42 17.58 -6.62
C ALA A 235 -29.06 19.07 -6.79
N ALA A 236 -29.98 19.97 -6.42
CA ALA A 236 -29.69 21.41 -6.42
C ALA A 236 -28.47 21.71 -5.52
N GLY A 237 -27.53 22.52 -6.02
CA GLY A 237 -26.28 22.84 -5.32
C GLY A 237 -25.17 21.80 -5.49
N VAL A 238 -25.43 20.68 -6.17
CA VAL A 238 -24.42 19.68 -6.52
C VAL A 238 -23.91 19.95 -7.94
N VAL A 239 -22.61 20.25 -8.07
CA VAL A 239 -22.04 20.81 -9.30
C VAL A 239 -21.14 19.79 -9.99
N PRO A 240 -21.34 19.51 -11.29
CA PRO A 240 -20.46 18.63 -12.04
C PRO A 240 -19.16 19.32 -12.45
N TYR A 241 -18.03 18.61 -12.33
CA TYR A 241 -16.73 19.08 -12.79
C TYR A 241 -15.96 17.99 -13.53
N SER A 242 -14.94 18.39 -14.28
CA SER A 242 -14.02 17.48 -14.96
C SER A 242 -12.57 17.86 -14.68
N ILE A 243 -11.65 16.93 -14.92
CA ILE A 243 -10.22 17.13 -14.63
C ILE A 243 -9.40 17.09 -15.92
N ASN A 244 -8.12 17.48 -15.83
CA ASN A 244 -7.20 17.54 -16.98
C ASN A 244 -6.59 16.18 -17.32
N ALA A 245 -6.15 15.45 -16.29
CA ALA A 245 -5.49 14.17 -16.42
C ALA A 245 -6.27 13.12 -15.62
N GLU A 246 -6.89 12.17 -16.34
CA GLU A 246 -7.59 11.05 -15.72
C GLU A 246 -6.58 10.02 -15.17
N PRO A 247 -6.72 9.54 -13.93
CA PRO A 247 -5.97 8.37 -13.47
C PRO A 247 -6.51 7.10 -14.15
N TRP A 248 -5.65 6.08 -14.27
CA TRP A 248 -6.05 4.77 -14.75
C TRP A 248 -7.06 4.14 -13.78
N ALA A 249 -8.18 3.66 -14.30
CA ALA A 249 -9.27 3.06 -13.53
C ALA A 249 -9.76 1.74 -14.17
N ASP A 250 -8.82 0.92 -14.66
CA ASP A 250 -9.11 -0.38 -15.30
C ASP A 250 -10.20 -0.29 -16.38
N HIS A 251 -10.01 0.59 -17.38
CA HIS A 251 -10.96 0.89 -18.46
C HIS A 251 -12.27 1.58 -18.04
N ALA A 252 -12.50 1.84 -16.75
CA ALA A 252 -13.65 2.62 -16.33
C ALA A 252 -13.43 4.12 -16.63
N VAL A 253 -14.53 4.81 -16.93
CA VAL A 253 -14.59 6.27 -17.06
C VAL A 253 -15.26 6.87 -15.83
N ALA A 254 -14.92 8.11 -15.50
CA ALA A 254 -15.35 8.76 -14.27
C ALA A 254 -16.17 10.04 -14.55
N GLU A 255 -17.32 10.14 -13.90
CA GLU A 255 -18.07 11.39 -13.75
C GLU A 255 -17.90 11.92 -12.33
N ARG A 256 -17.78 13.24 -12.17
CA ARG A 256 -17.46 13.84 -10.87
C ARG A 256 -18.37 14.98 -10.51
N LEU A 257 -18.75 15.01 -9.24
CA LEU A 257 -19.56 16.07 -8.65
C LEU A 257 -18.88 16.62 -7.40
N VAL A 258 -19.13 17.89 -7.10
CA VAL A 258 -18.77 18.53 -5.84
C VAL A 258 -20.02 19.16 -5.24
N ALA A 259 -20.19 19.00 -3.93
CA ALA A 259 -21.25 19.64 -3.17
C ALA A 259 -20.63 20.36 -1.97
N VAL A 260 -21.05 21.60 -1.74
CA VAL A 260 -20.68 22.39 -0.56
C VAL A 260 -21.96 22.84 0.12
N PRO A 261 -22.11 22.63 1.43
CA PRO A 261 -23.38 22.87 2.12
C PRO A 261 -23.65 24.36 2.37
N GLY A 262 -24.92 24.74 2.22
CA GLY A 262 -25.41 26.09 2.52
C GLY A 262 -24.86 27.17 1.59
N GLU A 263 -24.61 28.36 2.13
CA GLU A 263 -23.92 29.47 1.44
C GLU A 263 -22.40 29.47 1.70
N LEU A 264 -21.86 28.38 2.25
CA LEU A 264 -20.43 28.25 2.51
C LEU A 264 -19.68 28.05 1.19
N SER A 265 -18.41 28.46 1.17
CA SER A 265 -17.59 28.39 -0.03
C SER A 265 -16.17 27.91 0.29
N ILE A 266 -15.54 27.30 -0.71
CA ILE A 266 -14.18 26.75 -0.61
C ILE A 266 -13.17 27.89 -0.62
N LYS A 267 -12.19 27.85 0.29
CA LYS A 267 -11.06 28.78 0.30
C LYS A 267 -9.91 28.16 -0.47
N ALA A 268 -9.67 28.65 -1.67
CA ALA A 268 -8.64 28.14 -2.58
C ALA A 268 -7.42 29.08 -2.60
N GLU A 269 -6.58 29.03 -1.57
CA GLU A 269 -5.38 29.86 -1.44
C GLU A 269 -4.12 29.03 -1.75
N GLY A 270 -3.48 29.28 -2.89
CA GLY A 270 -2.30 28.53 -3.31
C GLY A 270 -2.58 27.03 -3.46
N ALA A 271 -1.73 26.18 -2.89
CA ALA A 271 -1.83 24.71 -3.01
C ALA A 271 -2.73 24.05 -1.96
N ALA A 272 -3.07 24.79 -0.90
CA ALA A 272 -3.83 24.28 0.22
C ALA A 272 -5.27 24.83 0.15
N TRP A 273 -6.22 23.96 -0.17
CA TRP A 273 -7.63 24.33 -0.21
C TRP A 273 -8.29 23.94 1.10
N SER A 274 -9.09 24.85 1.66
CA SER A 274 -9.89 24.60 2.86
C SER A 274 -11.35 24.44 2.48
N PHE A 275 -11.98 23.39 2.99
CA PHE A 275 -13.34 23.02 2.66
C PHE A 275 -14.24 23.24 3.87
N PRO A 276 -15.47 23.75 3.69
CA PRO A 276 -16.47 23.78 4.74
C PRO A 276 -16.81 22.37 5.22
N LYS A 277 -17.12 22.22 6.52
CA LYS A 277 -17.71 20.99 7.06
C LYS A 277 -18.91 20.57 6.21
N ASP A 278 -19.06 19.26 6.02
CA ASP A 278 -20.05 18.58 5.19
C ASP A 278 -19.90 18.78 3.67
N SER A 279 -18.74 19.27 3.21
CA SER A 279 -18.38 19.23 1.79
C SER A 279 -18.25 17.79 1.29
N VAL A 280 -18.69 17.53 0.06
CA VAL A 280 -18.66 16.21 -0.54
C VAL A 280 -18.03 16.24 -1.94
N LEU A 281 -17.13 15.31 -2.20
CA LEU A 281 -16.65 14.98 -3.55
C LEU A 281 -17.19 13.62 -3.95
N VAL A 282 -17.80 13.55 -5.13
CA VAL A 282 -18.41 12.32 -5.67
C VAL A 282 -17.70 11.94 -6.95
N LYS A 283 -17.45 10.64 -7.13
CA LYS A 283 -16.94 10.06 -8.36
C LYS A 283 -17.73 8.80 -8.70
N THR A 284 -18.49 8.82 -9.79
CA THR A 284 -19.18 7.65 -10.33
C THR A 284 -18.34 7.05 -11.45
N LEU A 285 -18.01 5.76 -11.33
CA LEU A 285 -17.25 4.97 -12.29
C LEU A 285 -18.18 4.11 -13.12
N SER A 286 -18.00 4.16 -14.43
CA SER A 286 -18.75 3.38 -15.40
C SER A 286 -17.82 2.54 -16.27
N LEU A 287 -18.19 1.29 -16.51
CA LEU A 287 -17.46 0.36 -17.35
C LEU A 287 -18.27 0.05 -18.61
N GLU A 288 -17.60 0.01 -19.75
CA GLU A 288 -18.17 -0.48 -21.00
C GLU A 288 -18.39 -1.99 -20.91
N SER A 289 -19.62 -2.44 -21.18
CA SER A 289 -19.89 -3.87 -21.33
C SER A 289 -19.46 -4.41 -22.70
N LYS A 290 -19.15 -3.53 -23.65
CA LYS A 290 -18.50 -3.82 -24.94
C LYS A 290 -17.47 -2.73 -25.24
N ILE A 291 -16.20 -3.13 -25.39
CA ILE A 291 -15.09 -2.19 -25.63
C ILE A 291 -15.34 -1.33 -26.88
N GLY A 292 -15.21 -0.01 -26.72
CA GLY A 292 -15.37 0.98 -27.79
C GLY A 292 -16.83 1.34 -28.09
N ASP A 293 -17.77 0.93 -27.24
CA ASP A 293 -19.19 1.23 -27.36
C ASP A 293 -19.68 1.99 -26.13
N ASP A 294 -19.63 3.32 -26.19
CA ASP A 294 -20.07 4.23 -25.12
C ASP A 294 -21.50 3.97 -24.66
N ALA A 295 -22.39 3.53 -25.56
CA ALA A 295 -23.79 3.23 -25.23
C ALA A 295 -23.94 1.96 -24.39
N SER A 296 -22.91 1.10 -24.36
CA SER A 296 -22.86 -0.11 -23.53
C SER A 296 -22.42 0.15 -22.08
N ARG A 297 -22.07 1.41 -21.75
CA ARG A 297 -21.58 1.77 -20.42
C ARG A 297 -22.62 1.50 -19.35
N ARG A 298 -22.14 0.92 -18.26
CA ARG A 298 -22.91 0.71 -17.04
C ARG A 298 -22.13 1.22 -15.84
N ARG A 299 -22.83 1.86 -14.91
CA ARG A 299 -22.30 2.29 -13.63
C ARG A 299 -21.99 1.06 -12.79
N ILE A 300 -20.82 1.06 -12.19
CA ILE A 300 -20.35 -0.04 -11.34
C ILE A 300 -20.14 0.42 -9.91
N GLU A 301 -19.62 1.64 -9.71
CA GLU A 301 -19.23 2.15 -8.41
C GLU A 301 -19.51 3.65 -8.30
N THR A 302 -19.97 4.11 -7.14
CA THR A 302 -19.93 5.52 -6.76
C THR A 302 -19.10 5.68 -5.49
N GLN A 303 -18.03 6.47 -5.58
CA GLN A 303 -17.16 6.82 -4.47
C GLN A 303 -17.54 8.21 -3.95
N ILE A 304 -17.68 8.32 -2.64
CA ILE A 304 -17.99 9.55 -1.92
C ILE A 304 -16.85 9.82 -0.94
N LEU A 305 -16.32 11.04 -0.96
CA LEU A 305 -15.48 11.58 0.10
C LEU A 305 -16.28 12.69 0.77
N HIS A 306 -16.58 12.52 2.06
CA HIS A 306 -17.30 13.50 2.87
C HIS A 306 -16.35 14.10 3.89
N PHE A 307 -16.28 15.42 3.93
CA PHE A 307 -15.48 16.15 4.91
C PHE A 307 -16.32 16.41 6.16
N ASP A 308 -16.01 15.75 7.28
CA ASP A 308 -16.80 15.87 8.52
C ASP A 308 -16.50 17.16 9.32
N GLY A 309 -15.61 18.01 8.79
CA GLY A 309 -15.08 19.22 9.43
C GLY A 309 -13.67 19.04 10.00
N ILE A 310 -13.18 17.80 10.08
CA ILE A 310 -11.87 17.44 10.58
C ILE A 310 -11.11 16.64 9.51
N GLU A 311 -11.73 15.58 8.98
CA GLU A 311 -11.13 14.65 8.03
C GLU A 311 -12.06 14.31 6.87
N TRP A 312 -11.49 13.72 5.82
CA TRP A 312 -12.24 13.21 4.68
C TRP A 312 -12.52 11.72 4.87
N MET A 313 -13.79 11.39 5.05
CA MET A 313 -14.27 10.03 5.23
C MET A 313 -14.67 9.42 3.89
N PRO A 314 -14.03 8.32 3.46
CA PRO A 314 -14.37 7.66 2.21
C PRO A 314 -15.53 6.67 2.36
N TYR A 315 -16.38 6.62 1.34
CA TYR A 315 -17.48 5.67 1.23
C TYR A 315 -17.61 5.19 -0.21
N THR A 316 -17.81 3.88 -0.36
CA THR A 316 -17.97 3.24 -1.67
C THR A 316 -19.35 2.61 -1.75
N TYR A 317 -20.06 2.87 -2.84
CA TYR A 317 -21.36 2.31 -3.17
C TYR A 317 -21.25 1.46 -4.43
N GLN A 318 -21.85 0.27 -4.40
CA GLN A 318 -21.89 -0.67 -5.52
C GLN A 318 -23.25 -0.59 -6.22
N TRP A 319 -23.23 -0.39 -7.54
CA TRP A 319 -24.44 -0.33 -8.36
C TRP A 319 -25.09 -1.70 -8.58
N ASN A 320 -26.42 -1.71 -8.60
CA ASN A 320 -27.22 -2.88 -8.97
C ASN A 320 -27.25 -3.12 -10.49
N ASP A 321 -27.71 -4.29 -10.91
CA ASP A 321 -27.77 -4.66 -12.33
C ASP A 321 -28.84 -3.88 -13.09
N GLU A 322 -29.91 -3.49 -12.42
CA GLU A 322 -31.00 -2.70 -12.99
C GLU A 322 -30.62 -1.22 -13.21
N GLN A 323 -29.45 -0.79 -12.72
CA GLN A 323 -28.91 0.58 -12.84
C GLN A 323 -29.81 1.65 -12.20
N THR A 324 -30.56 1.27 -11.16
CA THR A 324 -31.52 2.12 -10.46
C THR A 324 -31.04 2.58 -9.08
N GLU A 325 -30.09 1.87 -8.46
CA GLU A 325 -29.64 2.14 -7.09
C GLU A 325 -28.19 1.67 -6.89
N ALA A 326 -27.49 2.26 -5.91
CA ALA A 326 -26.23 1.74 -5.41
C ALA A 326 -26.27 1.57 -3.88
N LEU A 327 -25.69 0.46 -3.39
CA LEU A 327 -25.68 0.10 -1.98
C LEU A 327 -24.29 0.30 -1.36
N LEU A 328 -24.25 0.79 -0.14
CA LEU A 328 -23.02 0.99 0.61
C LEU A 328 -22.27 -0.34 0.77
N VAL A 329 -21.04 -0.36 0.28
CA VAL A 329 -20.12 -1.49 0.43
C VAL A 329 -19.63 -1.56 1.88
N ALA A 330 -19.48 -2.77 2.42
CA ALA A 330 -18.91 -3.00 3.75
C ALA A 330 -17.54 -2.34 3.94
N ALA A 331 -17.14 -2.08 5.19
CA ALA A 331 -15.90 -1.36 5.48
C ALA A 331 -14.63 -2.06 4.95
N ALA A 332 -14.64 -3.40 4.93
CA ALA A 332 -13.59 -4.23 4.35
C ALA A 332 -13.58 -4.27 2.81
N GLY A 333 -14.50 -3.57 2.15
CA GLY A 333 -14.67 -3.58 0.69
C GLY A 333 -15.42 -4.81 0.17
N ALA A 334 -15.56 -4.91 -1.16
CA ALA A 334 -16.15 -6.06 -1.85
C ALA A 334 -15.45 -6.34 -3.19
N GLU A 335 -15.85 -7.42 -3.87
CA GLU A 335 -15.37 -7.75 -5.22
C GLU A 335 -16.54 -8.22 -6.08
N ARG A 336 -16.49 -7.89 -7.38
CA ARG A 336 -17.47 -8.38 -8.36
C ARG A 336 -16.80 -8.57 -9.71
N THR A 337 -17.15 -9.63 -10.44
CA THR A 337 -16.66 -9.87 -11.80
C THR A 337 -17.70 -9.43 -12.82
N PHE A 338 -17.24 -8.76 -13.88
CA PHE A 338 -18.03 -8.32 -15.02
C PHE A 338 -17.55 -9.01 -16.29
N ASP A 339 -18.48 -9.46 -17.12
CA ASP A 339 -18.20 -9.91 -18.47
C ASP A 339 -18.21 -8.72 -19.43
N VAL A 340 -17.11 -8.53 -20.16
CA VAL A 340 -16.92 -7.45 -21.13
C VAL A 340 -16.68 -8.06 -22.50
N ALA A 341 -17.45 -7.67 -23.51
CA ALA A 341 -17.18 -8.05 -24.88
C ALA A 341 -15.92 -7.32 -25.38
N ASP A 342 -14.90 -8.10 -25.75
CA ASP A 342 -13.57 -7.61 -26.09
C ASP A 342 -12.98 -8.50 -27.19
N GLN A 343 -12.88 -7.95 -28.41
CA GLN A 343 -12.37 -8.69 -29.57
C GLN A 343 -10.87 -9.00 -29.48
N ALA A 344 -10.12 -8.25 -28.66
CA ALA A 344 -8.70 -8.52 -28.43
C ALA A 344 -8.50 -9.66 -27.41
N ALA A 345 -9.55 -10.04 -26.67
CA ALA A 345 -9.50 -11.16 -25.75
C ALA A 345 -9.74 -12.50 -26.46
N ALA A 346 -9.10 -13.56 -25.96
CA ALA A 346 -9.34 -14.91 -26.46
C ALA A 346 -10.83 -15.29 -26.31
N GLY A 347 -11.48 -15.62 -27.42
CA GLY A 347 -12.91 -15.94 -27.44
C GLY A 347 -13.86 -14.72 -27.46
N GLY A 348 -13.33 -13.50 -27.66
CA GLY A 348 -14.14 -12.30 -27.84
C GLY A 348 -14.78 -11.75 -26.57
N LYS A 349 -14.41 -12.28 -25.39
CA LYS A 349 -14.90 -11.87 -24.08
C LYS A 349 -13.77 -11.81 -23.06
N ARG A 350 -13.78 -10.78 -22.23
CA ARG A 350 -12.87 -10.58 -21.10
C ARG A 350 -13.69 -10.56 -19.81
N GLN A 351 -13.27 -11.34 -18.83
CA GLN A 351 -13.76 -11.18 -17.46
C GLN A 351 -12.88 -10.18 -16.72
N GLN A 352 -13.50 -9.16 -16.17
CA GLN A 352 -12.83 -8.16 -15.34
C GLN A 352 -13.35 -8.23 -13.91
N THR A 353 -12.49 -8.58 -12.97
CA THR A 353 -12.83 -8.51 -11.55
C THR A 353 -12.57 -7.10 -11.05
N TRP A 354 -13.61 -6.48 -10.52
CA TRP A 354 -13.59 -5.15 -9.93
C TRP A 354 -13.48 -5.24 -8.40
N ARG A 355 -12.52 -4.51 -7.84
CA ARG A 355 -12.33 -4.37 -6.40
C ARG A 355 -13.00 -3.07 -5.91
N PHE A 356 -14.06 -3.21 -5.13
CA PHE A 356 -14.63 -2.08 -4.39
C PHE A 356 -13.77 -1.83 -3.16
N SER A 357 -13.11 -0.68 -3.12
CA SER A 357 -12.13 -0.37 -2.08
C SER A 357 -12.79 -0.30 -0.68
N GLY A 358 -12.11 -0.88 0.30
CA GLY A 358 -12.44 -0.72 1.72
C GLY A 358 -12.06 0.68 2.23
N ARG A 359 -12.44 0.99 3.48
CA ARG A 359 -12.24 2.36 4.02
C ARG A 359 -10.77 2.69 4.26
N ALA A 360 -10.04 1.75 4.88
CA ALA A 360 -8.60 1.85 5.05
C ALA A 360 -7.87 1.94 3.69
N GLU A 361 -8.30 1.16 2.68
CA GLU A 361 -7.75 1.21 1.33
C GLU A 361 -7.88 2.60 0.69
N CYS A 362 -9.05 3.25 0.82
CA CYS A 362 -9.26 4.61 0.33
C CYS A 362 -8.41 5.64 1.10
N GLN A 363 -8.30 5.51 2.43
CA GLN A 363 -7.52 6.42 3.29
C GLN A 363 -6.03 6.39 2.97
N ARG A 364 -5.49 5.29 2.44
CA ARG A 364 -4.08 5.23 1.98
C ARG A 364 -3.76 6.31 0.96
N CYS A 365 -4.69 6.61 0.05
CA CYS A 365 -4.51 7.68 -0.94
C CYS A 365 -5.05 9.01 -0.41
N HIS A 366 -6.20 9.01 0.25
CA HIS A 366 -6.92 10.21 0.70
C HIS A 366 -6.52 10.67 2.12
N ASN A 367 -5.22 10.71 2.40
CA ASN A 367 -4.69 11.19 3.67
C ASN A 367 -4.20 12.66 3.59
N LYS A 368 -3.85 13.22 4.75
CA LYS A 368 -3.37 14.61 4.88
C LYS A 368 -2.07 14.91 4.10
N TRP A 369 -1.20 13.92 3.90
CA TRP A 369 0.09 14.08 3.20
C TRP A 369 -0.08 14.14 1.68
N SER A 370 -1.00 13.33 1.16
CA SER A 370 -1.39 13.33 -0.25
C SER A 370 -2.18 14.59 -0.63
N GLY A 371 -2.85 15.20 0.34
CA GLY A 371 -3.95 16.11 0.10
C GLY A 371 -5.21 15.28 -0.21
N PRO A 372 -6.23 15.29 0.66
CA PRO A 372 -7.37 14.37 0.53
C PRO A 372 -8.21 14.62 -0.72
N ALA A 373 -8.22 15.84 -1.26
CA ALA A 373 -8.91 16.22 -2.50
C ALA A 373 -8.01 16.04 -3.75
N ILE A 374 -7.45 14.84 -3.96
CA ILE A 374 -6.40 14.54 -4.96
C ILE A 374 -6.73 15.03 -6.39
N ALA A 375 -8.01 15.01 -6.78
CA ALA A 375 -8.46 15.40 -8.11
C ALA A 375 -9.14 16.78 -8.18
N PHE A 376 -9.39 17.43 -7.03
CA PHE A 376 -10.09 18.71 -6.95
C PHE A 376 -9.12 19.80 -6.47
N ASN A 377 -8.25 20.23 -7.40
CA ASN A 377 -7.21 21.22 -7.18
C ASN A 377 -6.93 22.02 -8.46
N THR A 378 -6.20 23.12 -8.35
CA THR A 378 -5.94 24.04 -9.47
C THR A 378 -5.33 23.36 -10.70
N PRO A 379 -4.24 22.54 -10.59
CA PRO A 379 -3.65 21.87 -11.77
C PRO A 379 -4.62 20.98 -12.55
N GLN A 380 -5.56 20.33 -11.87
CA GLN A 380 -6.58 19.47 -12.48
C GLN A 380 -7.79 20.26 -13.02
N LEU A 381 -8.19 21.34 -12.35
CA LEU A 381 -9.39 22.10 -12.69
C LEU A 381 -9.13 23.27 -13.66
N ASN A 382 -7.86 23.64 -13.88
CA ASN A 382 -7.45 24.66 -14.84
C ASN A 382 -7.64 24.16 -16.29
N LYS A 383 -8.89 24.22 -16.76
CA LYS A 383 -9.30 23.83 -18.11
C LYS A 383 -10.47 24.68 -18.59
N SER A 384 -10.58 24.81 -19.91
CA SER A 384 -11.76 25.37 -20.55
C SER A 384 -12.84 24.31 -20.70
N ARG A 385 -14.10 24.71 -20.55
CA ARG A 385 -15.28 23.88 -20.74
C ARG A 385 -16.30 24.67 -21.56
N GLU A 386 -16.98 23.96 -22.46
CA GLU A 386 -18.09 24.53 -23.23
C GLU A 386 -19.31 24.71 -22.34
N TYR A 387 -19.79 25.96 -22.22
CA TYR A 387 -21.08 26.29 -21.61
C TYR A 387 -21.86 27.15 -22.60
N GLY A 388 -23.05 26.72 -23.01
CA GLY A 388 -23.91 27.48 -23.93
C GLY A 388 -23.28 27.76 -25.31
N GLY A 389 -22.31 26.94 -25.75
CA GLY A 389 -21.60 27.11 -27.03
C GLY A 389 -20.42 28.09 -26.98
N SER A 390 -19.95 28.45 -25.78
CA SER A 390 -18.71 29.21 -25.60
C SER A 390 -17.77 28.49 -24.62
N ALA A 391 -16.50 28.40 -24.98
CA ALA A 391 -15.44 27.93 -24.09
C ALA A 391 -15.21 28.94 -22.96
N VAL A 392 -15.53 28.56 -21.73
CA VAL A 392 -15.24 29.34 -20.52
C VAL A 392 -14.31 28.57 -19.59
N SER A 393 -13.51 29.28 -18.80
CA SER A 393 -12.71 28.67 -17.74
C SER A 393 -13.62 27.95 -16.75
N GLN A 394 -13.34 26.68 -16.47
CA GLN A 394 -14.09 25.91 -15.48
C GLN A 394 -13.95 26.52 -14.08
N LEU A 395 -12.77 27.02 -13.72
CA LEU A 395 -12.56 27.70 -12.43
C LEU A 395 -13.41 28.98 -12.33
N ASP A 396 -13.53 29.74 -13.40
CA ASP A 396 -14.36 30.95 -13.42
C ASP A 396 -15.85 30.62 -13.35
N ALA A 397 -16.28 29.57 -14.07
CA ALA A 397 -17.66 29.10 -14.01
C ALA A 397 -18.05 28.61 -12.60
N LEU A 398 -17.16 27.85 -11.94
CA LEU A 398 -17.36 27.41 -10.56
C LEU A 398 -17.35 28.60 -9.56
N ALA A 399 -16.52 29.62 -9.79
CA ALA A 399 -16.51 30.84 -8.99
C ALA A 399 -17.81 31.66 -9.17
N GLN A 400 -18.36 31.75 -10.39
CA GLN A 400 -19.65 32.39 -10.65
C GLN A 400 -20.82 31.66 -9.95
N MET A 401 -20.71 30.34 -9.78
CA MET A 401 -21.64 29.54 -8.98
C MET A 401 -21.46 29.71 -7.46
N LYS A 402 -20.56 30.61 -7.02
CA LYS A 402 -20.20 30.86 -5.62
C LYS A 402 -19.64 29.64 -4.90
N LEU A 403 -19.06 28.69 -5.63
CA LEU A 403 -18.40 27.53 -5.02
C LEU A 403 -17.14 27.93 -4.25
N PHE A 404 -16.50 29.03 -4.63
CA PHE A 404 -15.29 29.57 -4.02
C PHE A 404 -15.55 30.92 -3.34
N GLU A 405 -14.87 31.19 -2.22
CA GLU A 405 -14.97 32.47 -1.50
C GLU A 405 -14.47 33.64 -2.37
N LYS A 406 -13.43 33.37 -3.15
CA LYS A 406 -12.81 34.29 -4.11
C LYS A 406 -12.48 33.52 -5.39
N PRO A 407 -12.40 34.20 -6.55
CA PRO A 407 -11.89 33.58 -7.78
C PRO A 407 -10.53 32.91 -7.54
N VAL A 408 -10.37 31.70 -8.08
CA VAL A 408 -9.13 30.92 -7.92
C VAL A 408 -8.05 31.50 -8.84
N ALA A 409 -6.97 32.01 -8.25
CA ALA A 409 -5.83 32.48 -9.02
C ALA A 409 -5.06 31.29 -9.62
N VAL A 410 -4.85 31.30 -10.93
CA VAL A 410 -3.97 30.34 -11.61
C VAL A 410 -2.53 30.84 -11.51
N ASP A 411 -1.77 30.31 -10.55
CA ASP A 411 -0.34 30.61 -10.40
C ASP A 411 0.49 29.84 -11.43
N LYS A 412 1.56 30.47 -11.95
CA LYS A 412 2.59 29.83 -12.77
C LYS A 412 3.30 28.68 -12.03
N GLN A 413 3.33 28.70 -10.69
CA GLN A 413 3.89 27.62 -9.87
C GLN A 413 2.97 26.39 -9.77
N GLN A 414 1.70 26.49 -10.21
CA GLN A 414 0.75 25.37 -10.28
C GLN A 414 0.37 25.06 -11.72
N PRO A 415 1.32 24.53 -12.50
CA PRO A 415 1.10 24.30 -13.92
C PRO A 415 -0.06 23.32 -14.13
N LYS A 416 -0.88 23.63 -15.13
CA LYS A 416 -1.93 22.74 -15.65
C LYS A 416 -1.33 21.35 -15.93
N LEU A 417 -1.98 20.30 -15.46
CA LEU A 417 -1.59 18.93 -15.85
C LEU A 417 -1.92 18.70 -17.33
N ALA A 418 -0.98 18.12 -18.08
CA ALA A 418 -1.26 17.67 -19.43
C ALA A 418 -2.16 16.42 -19.39
N ASN A 419 -3.08 16.31 -20.35
CA ASN A 419 -3.80 15.05 -20.56
C ASN A 419 -2.80 13.98 -21.06
N PRO A 420 -2.62 12.84 -20.36
CA PRO A 420 -1.68 11.80 -20.78
C PRO A 420 -1.91 11.24 -22.19
N HIS A 421 -3.16 11.29 -22.67
CA HIS A 421 -3.58 10.74 -23.96
C HIS A 421 -3.61 11.79 -25.09
N ASP A 422 -3.36 13.07 -24.80
CA ASP A 422 -3.32 14.12 -25.82
C ASP A 422 -2.00 14.06 -26.60
N ALA A 423 -2.06 13.59 -27.84
CA ALA A 423 -0.90 13.45 -28.72
C ALA A 423 -0.18 14.78 -29.02
N SER A 424 -0.87 15.91 -28.90
CA SER A 424 -0.32 17.25 -29.21
C SER A 424 0.55 17.82 -28.08
N ALA A 425 0.36 17.35 -26.85
CA ALA A 425 1.11 17.83 -25.69
C ALA A 425 2.54 17.25 -25.65
N PRO A 426 3.53 17.98 -25.08
CA PRO A 426 4.89 17.48 -24.93
C PRO A 426 4.94 16.14 -24.18
N GLN A 427 5.67 15.18 -24.72
CA GLN A 427 5.69 13.81 -24.22
C GLN A 427 6.10 13.72 -22.73
N GLU A 428 7.10 14.50 -22.31
CA GLU A 428 7.50 14.56 -20.90
C GLU A 428 6.35 15.04 -20.02
N SER A 429 5.67 16.13 -20.40
CA SER A 429 4.54 16.66 -19.64
C SER A 429 3.44 15.60 -19.46
N ARG A 430 3.10 14.87 -20.53
CA ARG A 430 2.12 13.75 -20.44
C ARG A 430 2.58 12.65 -19.50
N ALA A 431 3.84 12.20 -19.63
CA ALA A 431 4.40 11.14 -18.79
C ALA A 431 4.46 11.57 -17.31
N ARG A 432 4.86 12.81 -17.04
CA ARG A 432 4.88 13.40 -15.69
C ARG A 432 3.47 13.52 -15.12
N ALA A 433 2.47 13.91 -15.92
CA ALA A 433 1.08 13.98 -15.49
C ALA A 433 0.51 12.59 -15.18
N TYR A 434 0.84 11.59 -16.00
CA TYR A 434 0.49 10.20 -15.76
C TYR A 434 1.05 9.67 -14.44
N LEU A 435 2.35 9.88 -14.18
CA LEU A 435 2.97 9.49 -12.91
C LEU A 435 2.39 10.27 -11.73
N HIS A 436 2.03 11.53 -11.94
CA HIS A 436 1.41 12.34 -10.89
C HIS A 436 0.07 11.76 -10.45
N THR A 437 -0.84 11.51 -11.40
CA THR A 437 -2.20 11.06 -11.08
C THR A 437 -2.25 9.62 -10.59
N ASN A 438 -1.36 8.76 -11.07
CA ASN A 438 -1.36 7.33 -10.73
C ASN A 438 -0.42 6.95 -9.59
N CYS A 439 0.60 7.75 -9.28
CA CYS A 439 1.67 7.33 -8.35
C CYS A 439 1.99 8.37 -7.27
N ALA A 440 1.87 9.67 -7.53
CA ALA A 440 2.42 10.69 -6.63
C ALA A 440 1.74 10.81 -5.27
N HIS A 441 0.54 10.26 -5.08
CA HIS A 441 -0.10 10.20 -3.76
C HIS A 441 0.68 9.32 -2.79
N CYS A 442 1.28 8.21 -3.27
CA CYS A 442 2.20 7.37 -2.48
C CYS A 442 3.66 7.84 -2.63
N HIS A 443 4.06 8.22 -3.84
CA HIS A 443 5.44 8.62 -4.16
C HIS A 443 5.69 10.10 -3.88
N ARG A 444 5.65 10.48 -2.61
CA ARG A 444 6.04 11.80 -2.10
C ARG A 444 6.60 11.68 -0.68
N LEU A 445 7.19 12.75 -0.19
CA LEU A 445 7.71 12.79 1.17
C LEU A 445 6.56 12.59 2.18
N HIS A 446 6.78 11.72 3.17
CA HIS A 446 5.85 11.43 4.28
C HIS A 446 4.53 10.71 3.95
N ALA A 447 4.24 10.35 2.69
CA ALA A 447 2.98 9.69 2.33
C ALA A 447 3.01 8.14 2.38
N GLY A 448 3.83 7.56 3.27
CA GLY A 448 3.81 6.12 3.56
C GLY A 448 4.33 5.21 2.43
N SER A 449 5.35 5.64 1.67
CA SER A 449 6.03 4.81 0.69
C SER A 449 7.52 4.68 0.99
N ALA A 450 8.01 3.43 0.99
CA ALA A 450 9.37 3.01 1.35
C ALA A 450 10.46 3.50 0.37
N VAL A 451 10.03 4.14 -0.72
CA VAL A 451 10.88 4.48 -1.86
C VAL A 451 11.15 5.97 -1.88
N LEU A 452 12.44 6.30 -2.02
CA LEU A 452 12.94 7.68 -2.07
C LEU A 452 12.42 8.46 -3.29
N SER A 453 11.96 7.75 -4.31
CA SER A 453 11.47 8.29 -5.57
C SER A 453 10.15 9.05 -5.42
N LYS A 454 10.15 10.31 -5.85
CA LYS A 454 9.03 11.26 -5.79
C LYS A 454 8.48 11.51 -7.20
N MET A 455 7.16 11.47 -7.34
CA MET A 455 6.46 11.64 -8.62
C MET A 455 5.51 12.86 -8.75
N PRO A 456 5.48 13.87 -7.85
CA PRO A 456 4.69 15.09 -8.10
C PRO A 456 5.05 15.75 -9.44
N PHE A 457 4.06 16.36 -10.11
CA PHE A 457 4.23 16.94 -11.44
C PHE A 457 5.09 18.20 -11.42
N ASP A 458 4.92 19.00 -10.37
CA ASP A 458 5.55 20.28 -10.07
C ASP A 458 7.00 20.14 -9.58
N LEU A 459 7.45 18.93 -9.24
CA LEU A 459 8.82 18.69 -8.80
C LEU A 459 9.79 18.63 -10.00
N PRO A 460 10.89 19.40 -10.04
CA PRO A 460 11.89 19.25 -11.10
C PRO A 460 12.43 17.81 -11.20
N LEU A 461 12.69 17.33 -12.42
CA LEU A 461 13.02 15.92 -12.66
C LEU A 461 14.27 15.46 -11.90
N ASP A 462 15.28 16.33 -11.76
CA ASP A 462 16.51 16.11 -11.00
C ASP A 462 16.30 16.03 -9.48
N LYS A 463 15.14 16.46 -8.97
CA LYS A 463 14.75 16.40 -7.55
C LYS A 463 13.85 15.22 -7.21
N THR A 464 13.52 14.40 -8.21
CA THR A 464 12.61 13.27 -8.04
C THR A 464 13.24 12.03 -7.42
N ASP A 465 14.58 11.94 -7.38
CA ASP A 465 15.29 10.72 -6.95
C ASP A 465 14.84 9.45 -7.73
N MET A 466 14.45 9.62 -9.00
CA MET A 466 14.04 8.53 -9.90
C MET A 466 15.09 8.19 -10.96
N ILE A 467 15.80 9.20 -11.45
CA ILE A 467 16.58 9.11 -12.69
C ILE A 467 17.99 8.59 -12.40
N GLY A 468 18.32 7.43 -12.96
CA GLY A 468 19.59 6.76 -12.77
C GLY A 468 19.83 6.21 -11.36
N VAL A 469 18.79 6.16 -10.52
CA VAL A 469 18.91 5.75 -9.11
C VAL A 469 18.75 4.25 -8.97
N ARG A 470 19.59 3.61 -8.14
CA ARG A 470 19.48 2.17 -7.84
C ARG A 470 18.20 1.88 -7.04
N PRO A 471 17.40 0.87 -7.43
CA PRO A 471 16.17 0.53 -6.72
C PRO A 471 16.47 -0.08 -5.34
N THR A 472 15.73 0.34 -4.32
CA THR A 472 15.84 -0.21 -2.95
C THR A 472 14.87 -1.37 -2.70
N GLN A 473 13.78 -1.46 -3.47
CA GLN A 473 12.72 -2.46 -3.31
C GLN A 473 12.86 -3.63 -4.30
N GLY A 474 14.09 -4.12 -4.49
CA GLY A 474 14.39 -5.26 -5.37
C GLY A 474 14.58 -4.88 -6.84
N THR A 475 15.44 -5.67 -7.51
CA THR A 475 15.80 -5.49 -8.93
C THR A 475 15.01 -6.40 -9.86
N PHE A 476 14.25 -7.36 -9.33
CA PHE A 476 13.53 -8.39 -10.09
C PHE A 476 14.41 -9.19 -11.05
N GLY A 477 15.70 -9.35 -10.73
CA GLY A 477 16.65 -10.03 -11.60
C GLY A 477 17.07 -9.21 -12.82
N ILE A 478 16.71 -7.94 -12.90
CA ILE A 478 17.17 -7.02 -13.95
C ILE A 478 18.63 -6.64 -13.67
N HIS A 479 19.50 -6.88 -14.65
CA HIS A 479 20.92 -6.53 -14.55
C HIS A 479 21.11 -5.01 -14.51
N ALA A 480 21.97 -4.53 -13.61
CA ALA A 480 22.24 -3.09 -13.41
C ALA A 480 20.98 -2.22 -13.21
N ALA A 481 19.89 -2.79 -12.69
CA ALA A 481 18.58 -2.14 -12.62
C ALA A 481 18.62 -0.72 -12.00
N GLN A 482 17.83 0.19 -12.56
CA GLN A 482 17.58 1.53 -12.01
C GLN A 482 16.07 1.74 -11.84
N VAL A 483 15.66 2.68 -11.00
CA VAL A 483 14.24 3.07 -10.88
C VAL A 483 13.75 3.50 -12.27
N VAL A 484 14.43 4.48 -12.86
CA VAL A 484 14.35 4.83 -14.29
C VAL A 484 15.77 4.88 -14.85
N ALA A 485 16.07 4.07 -15.86
CA ALA A 485 17.33 4.07 -16.60
C ALA A 485 17.19 4.92 -17.87
N PRO A 486 17.81 6.12 -17.93
CA PRO A 486 17.70 7.02 -19.08
C PRO A 486 18.15 6.35 -20.38
N GLY A 487 17.28 6.33 -21.39
CA GLY A 487 17.58 5.72 -22.68
C GLY A 487 17.53 4.18 -22.72
N ASP A 488 17.27 3.50 -21.59
CA ASP A 488 17.10 2.03 -21.56
C ASP A 488 15.83 1.65 -20.75
N PRO A 489 14.65 1.63 -21.40
CA PRO A 489 13.40 1.29 -20.74
C PRO A 489 13.41 -0.08 -20.06
N PHE A 490 14.20 -1.02 -20.56
CA PHE A 490 14.18 -2.41 -20.12
C PHE A 490 15.09 -2.70 -18.91
N ARG A 491 15.92 -1.71 -18.54
CA ARG A 491 16.67 -1.66 -17.28
C ARG A 491 15.89 -0.89 -16.19
N SER A 492 14.75 -0.30 -16.55
CA SER A 492 13.94 0.52 -15.65
C SER A 492 12.92 -0.32 -14.88
N VAL A 493 13.10 -0.40 -13.56
CA VAL A 493 12.19 -1.10 -12.65
C VAL A 493 10.80 -0.47 -12.66
N LEU A 494 10.68 0.85 -12.83
CA LEU A 494 9.38 1.52 -12.94
C LEU A 494 8.53 0.91 -14.06
N LEU A 495 9.09 0.80 -15.27
CA LEU A 495 8.39 0.22 -16.42
C LEU A 495 8.01 -1.25 -16.15
N TYR A 496 8.97 -2.04 -15.67
CA TYR A 496 8.74 -3.45 -15.33
C TYR A 496 7.55 -3.64 -14.37
N ARG A 497 7.47 -2.82 -13.32
CA ARG A 497 6.39 -2.89 -12.32
C ARG A 497 5.03 -2.50 -12.88
N MET A 498 4.99 -1.56 -13.81
CA MET A 498 3.76 -1.15 -14.50
C MET A 498 3.25 -2.22 -15.48
N THR A 499 4.17 -2.98 -16.08
CA THR A 499 3.85 -3.97 -17.13
C THR A 499 3.33 -5.30 -16.58
N LYS A 500 3.61 -5.65 -15.32
CA LYS A 500 3.31 -6.98 -14.77
C LYS A 500 2.05 -7.03 -13.90
N LEU A 501 1.52 -8.24 -13.75
CA LEU A 501 0.56 -8.56 -12.69
C LEU A 501 1.27 -9.17 -11.46
N GLY A 502 0.55 -9.36 -10.35
CA GLY A 502 1.08 -10.06 -9.17
C GLY A 502 2.10 -9.30 -8.33
N GLY A 503 2.89 -10.05 -7.56
CA GLY A 503 3.77 -9.49 -6.53
C GLY A 503 4.79 -8.49 -7.10
N GLY A 504 4.88 -7.31 -6.49
CA GLY A 504 5.77 -6.24 -6.93
C GLY A 504 5.25 -5.37 -8.08
N ARG A 505 4.02 -5.58 -8.59
CA ARG A 505 3.40 -4.67 -9.56
C ARG A 505 3.18 -3.27 -8.98
N MET A 506 3.05 -2.28 -9.87
CA MET A 506 2.59 -0.93 -9.52
C MET A 506 1.57 -0.41 -10.55
N PRO A 507 0.51 0.30 -10.14
CA PRO A 507 0.10 0.46 -8.74
C PRO A 507 -0.38 -0.89 -8.14
N HIS A 508 -0.18 -1.08 -6.83
CA HIS A 508 -0.60 -2.28 -6.11
C HIS A 508 -1.99 -2.18 -5.47
N ILE A 509 -2.60 -0.99 -5.53
CA ILE A 509 -3.95 -0.68 -5.05
C ILE A 509 -4.69 0.12 -6.13
N GLY A 510 -6.02 0.00 -6.19
CA GLY A 510 -6.88 0.76 -7.09
C GLY A 510 -6.95 0.24 -8.53
N SER A 511 -6.01 -0.59 -8.96
CA SER A 511 -5.99 -1.23 -10.29
C SER A 511 -5.61 -2.70 -10.22
N SER A 512 -6.29 -3.49 -11.02
CA SER A 512 -6.15 -4.94 -11.20
C SER A 512 -5.70 -5.31 -12.61
N GLU A 513 -5.83 -4.42 -13.59
CA GLU A 513 -5.39 -4.62 -14.97
C GLU A 513 -4.09 -3.85 -15.28
N VAL A 514 -3.48 -4.14 -16.43
CA VAL A 514 -2.29 -3.42 -16.92
C VAL A 514 -2.75 -2.30 -17.84
N ASP A 515 -2.34 -1.07 -17.54
CA ASP A 515 -2.55 0.08 -18.41
C ASP A 515 -1.54 0.07 -19.57
N ARG A 516 -1.94 -0.52 -20.71
CA ARG A 516 -1.06 -0.65 -21.88
C ARG A 516 -0.67 0.69 -22.49
N GLU A 517 -1.58 1.67 -22.50
CA GLU A 517 -1.31 3.00 -23.04
C GLU A 517 -0.37 3.78 -22.12
N GLY A 518 -0.60 3.72 -20.80
CA GLY A 518 0.28 4.29 -19.80
C GLY A 518 1.69 3.69 -19.84
N VAL A 519 1.79 2.36 -19.95
CA VAL A 519 3.07 1.66 -20.13
C VAL A 519 3.79 2.13 -21.39
N GLU A 520 3.08 2.28 -22.50
CA GLU A 520 3.66 2.76 -23.77
C GLU A 520 4.11 4.23 -23.68
N LEU A 521 3.35 5.08 -23.00
CA LEU A 521 3.72 6.47 -22.73
C LEU A 521 5.02 6.55 -21.93
N ILE A 522 5.12 5.78 -20.84
CA ILE A 522 6.31 5.75 -19.99
C ILE A 522 7.50 5.12 -20.70
N TYR A 523 7.30 4.04 -21.46
CA TYR A 523 8.34 3.45 -22.33
C TYR A 523 8.95 4.50 -23.25
N ASN A 524 8.10 5.22 -24.00
CA ASN A 524 8.55 6.23 -24.95
C ASN A 524 9.26 7.40 -24.27
N TRP A 525 8.80 7.78 -23.07
CA TRP A 525 9.47 8.80 -22.26
C TRP A 525 10.86 8.37 -21.82
N ILE A 526 11.00 7.20 -21.22
CA ILE A 526 12.29 6.68 -20.78
C ILE A 526 13.27 6.56 -21.96
N ASN A 527 12.79 6.08 -23.10
CA ASN A 527 13.62 5.89 -24.30
C ASN A 527 14.17 7.22 -24.87
N LYS A 528 13.51 8.35 -24.61
CA LYS A 528 13.96 9.69 -25.03
C LYS A 528 14.82 10.41 -23.99
N LEU A 529 14.97 9.87 -22.78
CA LEU A 529 15.81 10.49 -21.76
C LEU A 529 17.29 10.39 -22.14
N PRO A 530 18.11 11.42 -21.88
CA PRO A 530 19.53 11.39 -22.21
C PRO A 530 20.28 10.43 -21.26
N PRO A 531 21.02 9.42 -21.77
CA PRO A 531 21.78 8.47 -20.95
C PRO A 531 22.72 9.13 -19.92
N GLU A 532 23.28 10.29 -20.26
CA GLU A 532 24.14 11.11 -19.40
C GLU A 532 23.44 11.68 -18.16
N SER A 533 22.11 11.63 -18.10
CA SER A 533 21.31 12.09 -16.96
C SER A 533 21.32 11.10 -15.80
N ALA A 534 21.90 9.90 -15.98
CA ALA A 534 21.93 8.87 -14.95
C ALA A 534 22.92 9.23 -13.82
N SER A 535 22.42 9.24 -12.58
CA SER A 535 23.24 9.50 -11.38
C SER A 535 24.22 8.36 -11.05
N ASP A 536 23.84 7.11 -11.35
CA ASP A 536 24.72 5.93 -11.30
C ASP A 536 24.89 5.36 -12.72
N ARG A 537 26.11 5.00 -13.10
CA ARG A 537 26.46 4.43 -14.42
C ARG A 537 27.10 3.05 -14.31
N THR A 538 27.04 2.46 -13.13
CA THR A 538 27.58 1.13 -12.87
C THR A 538 26.85 0.09 -13.70
N GLY A 539 27.61 -0.68 -14.50
CA GLY A 539 27.07 -1.75 -15.34
C GLY A 539 26.56 -1.32 -16.72
N ASP A 540 26.62 -0.03 -17.08
CA ASP A 540 26.15 0.49 -18.38
C ASP A 540 26.70 -0.29 -19.58
N ALA A 541 28.01 -0.56 -19.59
CA ALA A 541 28.66 -1.27 -20.70
C ALA A 541 28.19 -2.72 -20.84
N ALA A 542 27.91 -3.40 -19.72
CA ALA A 542 27.39 -4.77 -19.74
C ALA A 542 25.92 -4.79 -20.16
N ALA A 543 25.11 -3.85 -19.64
CA ALA A 543 23.72 -3.67 -20.04
C ALA A 543 23.59 -3.38 -21.54
N ALA A 544 24.45 -2.52 -22.11
CA ALA A 544 24.47 -2.22 -23.53
C ALA A 544 24.78 -3.46 -24.40
N ARG A 545 25.71 -4.32 -23.96
CA ARG A 545 26.00 -5.60 -24.65
C ARG A 545 24.80 -6.54 -24.61
N LEU A 546 24.21 -6.72 -23.43
CA LEU A 546 23.01 -7.53 -23.23
C LEU A 546 21.85 -7.03 -24.11
N ARG A 547 21.60 -5.72 -24.13
CA ARG A 547 20.55 -5.10 -24.95
C ARG A 547 20.76 -5.32 -26.44
N LYS A 548 22.01 -5.27 -26.92
CA LYS A 548 22.35 -5.61 -28.32
C LYS A 548 22.05 -7.07 -28.65
N GLU A 549 22.39 -8.00 -27.77
CA GLU A 549 22.10 -9.43 -27.93
C GLU A 549 20.59 -9.72 -27.91
N GLU A 550 19.86 -9.11 -26.96
CA GLU A 550 18.40 -9.24 -26.85
C GLU A 550 17.69 -8.73 -28.11
N PHE A 551 18.07 -7.56 -28.64
CA PHE A 551 17.51 -7.05 -29.90
C PHE A 551 17.86 -7.91 -31.11
N ALA A 552 19.08 -8.46 -31.18
CA ALA A 552 19.44 -9.39 -32.24
C ALA A 552 18.55 -10.64 -32.21
N ASN A 553 18.28 -11.20 -31.02
CA ASN A 553 17.35 -12.32 -30.86
C ASN A 553 15.91 -11.93 -31.23
N LEU A 554 15.45 -10.73 -30.86
CA LEU A 554 14.11 -10.25 -31.23
C LEU A 554 13.94 -10.15 -32.76
N GLU A 555 14.91 -9.57 -33.47
CA GLU A 555 14.85 -9.48 -34.93
C GLU A 555 14.91 -10.87 -35.59
N MET A 556 15.70 -11.80 -35.04
CA MET A 556 15.68 -13.20 -35.47
C MET A 556 14.30 -13.84 -35.25
N LEU A 557 13.63 -13.57 -34.13
CA LEU A 557 12.29 -14.07 -33.84
C LEU A 557 11.27 -13.58 -34.88
N ARG A 558 11.31 -12.27 -35.21
CA ARG A 558 10.43 -11.64 -36.20
C ARG A 558 10.64 -12.17 -37.61
N ALA A 559 11.89 -12.47 -37.98
CA ALA A 559 12.22 -13.01 -39.30
C ALA A 559 11.90 -14.52 -39.44
N THR A 560 11.84 -15.25 -38.33
CA THR A 560 11.70 -16.71 -38.34
C THR A 560 10.23 -17.13 -38.44
N LYS A 561 9.91 -18.03 -39.39
CA LYS A 561 8.55 -18.63 -39.55
C LYS A 561 8.41 -20.05 -39.00
N LEU A 562 9.51 -20.71 -38.63
CA LEU A 562 9.52 -22.09 -38.14
C LEU A 562 9.27 -22.11 -36.63
N ALA A 563 8.17 -22.73 -36.20
CA ALA A 563 7.75 -22.78 -34.79
C ALA A 563 8.84 -23.33 -33.84
N GLY A 564 9.57 -24.37 -34.25
CA GLY A 564 10.67 -24.93 -33.45
C GLY A 564 11.81 -23.92 -33.20
N LYS A 565 12.22 -23.17 -34.23
CA LYS A 565 13.24 -22.12 -34.11
C LYS A 565 12.73 -20.91 -33.33
N GLN A 566 11.46 -20.54 -33.50
CA GLN A 566 10.82 -19.50 -32.68
C GLN A 566 10.86 -19.87 -31.20
N SER A 567 10.55 -21.13 -30.87
CA SER A 567 10.59 -21.65 -29.50
C SER A 567 11.97 -21.50 -28.85
N GLU A 568 13.05 -21.84 -29.57
CA GLU A 568 14.43 -21.69 -29.07
C GLU A 568 14.83 -20.22 -28.87
N ILE A 569 14.44 -19.33 -29.80
CA ILE A 569 14.75 -17.90 -29.69
C ILE A 569 13.99 -17.27 -28.51
N VAL A 570 12.73 -17.69 -28.30
CA VAL A 570 11.95 -17.29 -27.13
C VAL A 570 12.64 -17.72 -25.84
N ASP A 571 13.20 -18.93 -25.74
CA ASP A 571 13.95 -19.34 -24.54
C ASP A 571 15.17 -18.44 -24.26
N ARG A 572 15.88 -18.01 -25.31
CA ARG A 572 17.01 -17.09 -25.16
C ARG A 572 16.56 -15.73 -24.61
N LEU A 573 15.42 -15.21 -25.08
CA LEU A 573 14.86 -13.94 -24.59
C LEU A 573 14.30 -14.08 -23.17
N LEU A 574 13.74 -15.24 -22.81
CA LEU A 574 13.25 -15.53 -21.46
C LEU A 574 14.38 -15.89 -20.47
N ALA A 575 15.64 -15.97 -20.90
CA ALA A 575 16.77 -16.23 -20.02
C ALA A 575 17.08 -15.05 -19.06
N SER A 576 16.54 -13.86 -19.34
CA SER A 576 16.68 -12.66 -18.50
C SER A 576 15.33 -11.96 -18.32
N THR A 577 15.18 -11.23 -17.22
CA THR A 577 13.95 -10.43 -16.99
C THR A 577 13.86 -9.24 -17.97
N SER A 578 15.00 -8.66 -18.37
CA SER A 578 15.07 -7.59 -19.37
C SER A 578 14.68 -8.07 -20.77
N GLY A 579 15.09 -9.28 -21.16
CA GLY A 579 14.71 -9.92 -22.43
C GLY A 579 13.24 -10.33 -22.44
N ALA A 580 12.72 -10.80 -21.30
CA ALA A 580 11.29 -11.06 -21.13
C ALA A 580 10.44 -9.78 -21.22
N LEU A 581 10.89 -8.68 -20.62
CA LEU A 581 10.22 -7.38 -20.74
C LEU A 581 10.27 -6.85 -22.18
N LEU A 582 11.40 -7.01 -22.87
CA LEU A 582 11.50 -6.73 -24.31
C LEU A 582 10.47 -7.52 -25.11
N LEU A 583 10.39 -8.83 -24.86
CA LEU A 583 9.46 -9.71 -25.54
C LEU A 583 8.00 -9.34 -25.24
N GLU A 584 7.67 -8.98 -24.00
CA GLU A 584 6.35 -8.46 -23.62
C GLU A 584 5.99 -7.21 -24.41
N ARG A 585 6.89 -6.22 -24.50
CA ARG A 585 6.61 -4.94 -25.17
C ARG A 585 6.21 -5.13 -26.63
N TYR A 586 6.96 -5.97 -27.35
CA TYR A 586 6.70 -6.23 -28.77
C TYR A 586 5.52 -7.17 -28.98
N LEU A 587 5.23 -8.06 -28.03
CA LEU A 587 4.01 -8.87 -28.04
C LEU A 587 2.77 -7.97 -27.89
N GLY A 588 2.79 -7.03 -26.93
CA GLY A 588 1.68 -6.11 -26.66
C GLY A 588 1.35 -5.16 -27.81
N ARG A 589 2.32 -4.89 -28.70
CA ARG A 589 2.14 -4.11 -29.94
C ARG A 589 1.64 -4.94 -31.13
N GLY A 590 1.45 -6.25 -30.95
CA GLY A 590 1.06 -7.15 -32.03
C GLY A 590 2.17 -7.41 -33.05
N GLU A 591 3.43 -7.16 -32.70
CA GLU A 591 4.58 -7.29 -33.62
C GLU A 591 5.22 -8.69 -33.61
N LEU A 592 4.68 -9.62 -32.81
CA LEU A 592 5.23 -10.96 -32.59
C LEU A 592 4.18 -12.07 -32.72
N VAL A 593 4.66 -13.30 -32.88
CA VAL A 593 3.85 -14.52 -32.86
C VAL A 593 3.34 -14.77 -31.44
N GLN A 594 2.04 -14.58 -31.22
CA GLN A 594 1.44 -14.58 -29.89
C GLN A 594 1.47 -15.96 -29.21
N ASP A 595 1.09 -17.01 -29.93
CA ASP A 595 0.86 -18.34 -29.33
C ASP A 595 2.12 -18.95 -28.71
N VAL A 596 3.25 -18.91 -29.43
CA VAL A 596 4.52 -19.47 -28.95
C VAL A 596 5.05 -18.72 -27.74
N VAL A 597 4.98 -17.38 -27.77
CA VAL A 597 5.45 -16.53 -26.68
C VAL A 597 4.61 -16.75 -25.43
N ILE A 598 3.28 -16.62 -25.54
CA ILE A 598 2.37 -16.75 -24.40
C ILE A 598 2.47 -18.16 -23.79
N ALA A 599 2.49 -19.21 -24.62
CA ALA A 599 2.54 -20.60 -24.13
C ALA A 599 3.79 -20.89 -23.27
N LYS A 600 4.95 -20.34 -23.64
CA LYS A 600 6.20 -20.53 -22.89
C LYS A 600 6.32 -19.58 -21.72
N ALA A 601 6.12 -18.28 -21.97
CA ALA A 601 6.39 -17.25 -20.98
C ALA A 601 5.40 -17.30 -19.81
N SER A 602 4.10 -17.52 -20.07
CA SER A 602 3.08 -17.62 -19.01
C SER A 602 3.20 -18.86 -18.11
N ARG A 603 4.08 -19.81 -18.47
CA ARG A 603 4.39 -21.02 -17.70
C ARG A 603 5.83 -21.04 -17.18
N HIS A 604 6.55 -19.93 -17.32
CA HIS A 604 7.94 -19.85 -16.92
C HIS A 604 8.10 -20.09 -15.40
N ALA A 605 9.19 -20.76 -15.01
CA ALA A 605 9.45 -21.09 -13.61
C ALA A 605 9.66 -19.82 -12.78
N GLU A 606 10.44 -18.87 -13.32
CA GLU A 606 10.70 -17.58 -12.66
C GLU A 606 9.46 -16.69 -12.65
N VAL A 607 9.06 -16.28 -11.44
CA VAL A 607 7.91 -15.39 -11.20
C VAL A 607 8.11 -14.02 -11.84
N SER A 608 9.34 -13.51 -11.87
CA SER A 608 9.63 -12.19 -12.45
C SER A 608 9.36 -12.14 -13.95
N ILE A 609 9.48 -13.27 -14.64
CA ILE A 609 9.23 -13.41 -16.07
C ILE A 609 7.77 -13.78 -16.30
N ARG A 610 7.28 -14.82 -15.62
CA ARG A 610 5.94 -15.37 -15.86
C ARG A 610 4.83 -14.33 -15.71
N ASP A 611 4.91 -13.52 -14.67
CA ASP A 611 3.84 -12.58 -14.31
C ASP A 611 3.77 -11.36 -15.28
N LEU A 612 4.77 -11.15 -16.17
CA LEU A 612 4.69 -10.18 -17.28
C LEU A 612 3.67 -10.60 -18.35
N PHE A 613 3.48 -11.91 -18.53
CA PHE A 613 2.68 -12.46 -19.63
C PHE A 613 1.28 -12.91 -19.20
N GLU A 614 0.97 -12.80 -17.92
CA GLU A 614 -0.31 -13.25 -17.38
C GLU A 614 -1.50 -12.43 -17.90
N CYS A 615 -1.30 -11.15 -18.23
CA CYS A 615 -2.37 -10.32 -18.78
C CYS A 615 -2.90 -10.83 -20.13
N TYR A 616 -2.11 -11.62 -20.86
CA TYR A 616 -2.50 -12.27 -22.12
C TYR A 616 -3.26 -13.60 -21.93
N LEU A 617 -3.33 -14.12 -20.70
CA LEU A 617 -4.13 -15.31 -20.40
C LEU A 617 -5.60 -14.93 -20.18
N PRO A 618 -6.55 -15.77 -20.63
CA PRO A 618 -7.94 -15.72 -20.19
C PRO A 618 -8.03 -15.71 -18.66
N HIS A 619 -9.00 -14.99 -18.10
CA HIS A 619 -9.12 -14.80 -16.66
C HIS A 619 -9.23 -16.12 -15.88
N GLU A 620 -9.87 -17.15 -16.43
CA GLU A 620 -9.93 -18.48 -15.83
C GLU A 620 -8.58 -19.23 -15.84
N LYS A 621 -7.66 -18.86 -16.74
CA LYS A 621 -6.30 -19.42 -16.83
C LYS A 621 -5.26 -18.60 -16.08
N ARG A 622 -5.57 -17.34 -15.72
CA ARG A 622 -4.74 -16.49 -14.87
C ARG A 622 -4.57 -17.12 -13.48
N LEU A 623 -3.44 -16.84 -12.83
CA LEU A 623 -3.18 -17.35 -11.49
C LEU A 623 -4.19 -16.73 -10.52
N LYS A 624 -5.02 -17.59 -9.92
CA LYS A 624 -5.91 -17.17 -8.83
C LYS A 624 -5.06 -16.84 -7.62
N ARG A 625 -4.93 -15.54 -7.33
CA ARG A 625 -4.25 -15.03 -6.15
C ARG A 625 -5.25 -14.90 -5.02
N LEU A 626 -4.76 -15.10 -3.80
CA LEU A 626 -5.50 -14.71 -2.60
C LEU A 626 -5.52 -13.18 -2.63
N GLY A 627 -6.70 -12.58 -2.81
CA GLY A 627 -6.86 -11.13 -2.77
C GLY A 627 -6.53 -10.58 -1.38
N SER A 628 -6.81 -9.30 -1.14
CA SER A 628 -6.69 -8.70 0.20
C SER A 628 -7.67 -9.32 1.20
N VAL A 629 -8.77 -9.91 0.73
CA VAL A 629 -9.69 -10.71 1.54
C VAL A 629 -9.36 -12.18 1.36
N VAL A 630 -8.68 -12.77 2.34
CA VAL A 630 -8.41 -14.19 2.34
C VAL A 630 -9.69 -14.97 2.63
N ARG A 631 -10.03 -15.93 1.77
CA ARG A 631 -11.21 -16.81 1.93
C ARG A 631 -10.75 -18.25 2.20
N PRO A 632 -10.56 -18.67 3.47
CA PRO A 632 -9.94 -19.94 3.80
C PRO A 632 -10.59 -21.16 3.13
N ALA A 633 -11.93 -21.18 3.07
CA ALA A 633 -12.68 -22.25 2.42
C ALA A 633 -12.33 -22.43 0.93
N GLN A 634 -12.06 -21.34 0.20
CA GLN A 634 -11.66 -21.43 -1.20
C GLN A 634 -10.24 -21.99 -1.34
N ILE A 635 -9.34 -21.67 -0.42
CA ILE A 635 -7.96 -22.19 -0.40
C ILE A 635 -7.97 -23.69 -0.14
N LEU A 636 -8.74 -24.14 0.85
CA LEU A 636 -8.85 -25.54 1.23
C LEU A 636 -9.49 -26.40 0.14
N ALA A 637 -10.26 -25.80 -0.77
CA ALA A 637 -10.81 -26.49 -1.93
C ALA A 637 -9.78 -26.68 -3.07
N LEU A 638 -8.63 -26.02 -3.04
CA LEU A 638 -7.60 -26.15 -4.08
C LEU A 638 -6.79 -27.44 -3.90
N PRO A 639 -6.50 -28.18 -4.99
CA PRO A 639 -5.60 -29.33 -4.92
C PRO A 639 -4.17 -28.89 -4.60
N GLY A 640 -3.55 -29.51 -3.61
CA GLY A 640 -2.14 -29.28 -3.27
C GLY A 640 -1.17 -30.07 -4.16
N ASP A 641 0.04 -29.53 -4.35
CA ASP A 641 1.16 -30.20 -5.04
C ASP A 641 2.40 -30.16 -4.12
N PRO A 642 2.84 -31.30 -3.57
CA PRO A 642 3.97 -31.35 -2.64
C PRO A 642 5.32 -31.04 -3.30
N VAL A 643 5.50 -31.35 -4.58
CA VAL A 643 6.74 -31.06 -5.32
C VAL A 643 6.85 -29.55 -5.54
N ARG A 644 5.76 -28.92 -6.00
CA ARG A 644 5.70 -27.46 -6.13
C ARG A 644 5.81 -26.77 -4.78
N GLY A 645 5.16 -27.30 -3.74
CA GLY A 645 5.27 -26.81 -2.37
C GLY A 645 6.71 -26.81 -1.86
N LYS A 646 7.48 -27.88 -2.14
CA LYS A 646 8.91 -27.94 -1.81
C LYS A 646 9.71 -26.82 -2.49
N LYS A 647 9.49 -26.60 -3.80
CA LYS A 647 10.14 -25.49 -4.51
C LYS A 647 9.77 -24.12 -3.95
N VAL A 648 8.49 -23.91 -3.64
CA VAL A 648 8.04 -22.64 -3.03
C VAL A 648 8.70 -22.43 -1.67
N PHE A 649 8.85 -23.47 -0.85
CA PHE A 649 9.47 -23.34 0.47
C PHE A 649 10.98 -23.08 0.40
N PHE A 650 11.71 -23.82 -0.46
CA PHE A 650 13.17 -23.79 -0.47
C PHE A 650 13.80 -22.87 -1.52
N GLU A 651 13.17 -22.73 -2.69
CA GLU A 651 13.76 -22.07 -3.85
C GLU A 651 13.19 -20.66 -4.06
N ASN A 652 11.98 -20.37 -3.58
CA ASN A 652 11.34 -19.06 -3.80
C ASN A 652 11.88 -17.98 -2.85
N ALA A 653 12.58 -16.98 -3.41
CA ALA A 653 13.13 -15.86 -2.66
C ALA A 653 12.08 -14.99 -1.95
N ALA A 654 10.82 -15.00 -2.38
CA ALA A 654 9.74 -14.26 -1.73
C ALA A 654 9.17 -14.99 -0.50
N VAL A 655 9.47 -16.28 -0.32
CA VAL A 655 9.03 -17.07 0.84
C VAL A 655 10.18 -17.21 1.82
N SER A 656 10.09 -16.47 2.93
CA SER A 656 11.14 -16.45 3.95
C SER A 656 11.01 -17.56 5.00
N CYS A 657 10.03 -18.47 4.89
CA CYS A 657 9.78 -19.49 5.89
C CYS A 657 11.00 -20.39 6.16
N LYS A 658 11.81 -20.72 5.14
CA LYS A 658 13.06 -21.49 5.29
C LYS A 658 14.13 -20.78 6.13
N ASN A 659 14.04 -19.45 6.26
CA ASN A 659 14.97 -18.68 7.08
C ASN A 659 14.71 -18.89 8.57
N CYS A 660 13.51 -19.37 8.93
CA CYS A 660 13.15 -19.65 10.31
C CYS A 660 12.97 -21.16 10.58
N HIS A 661 12.39 -21.90 9.63
CA HIS A 661 11.99 -23.29 9.83
C HIS A 661 12.84 -24.29 9.06
N ARG A 662 12.86 -25.53 9.55
CA ARG A 662 13.53 -26.67 8.93
C ARG A 662 12.52 -27.74 8.48
N ILE A 663 12.75 -28.32 7.32
CA ILE A 663 12.06 -29.52 6.81
C ILE A 663 13.12 -30.49 6.29
N GLN A 664 13.08 -31.75 6.70
CA GLN A 664 13.97 -32.83 6.29
C GLN A 664 15.47 -32.48 6.41
N LYS A 665 15.83 -31.74 7.47
CA LYS A 665 17.19 -31.23 7.75
C LYS A 665 17.66 -30.07 6.86
N GLU A 666 16.79 -29.54 6.00
CA GLU A 666 17.06 -28.40 5.13
C GLU A 666 16.32 -27.15 5.66
N GLY A 667 16.99 -25.99 5.74
CA GLY A 667 16.48 -24.76 6.37
C GLY A 667 17.27 -24.36 7.63
N LYS A 668 16.73 -23.46 8.45
CA LYS A 668 17.33 -23.02 9.74
C LYS A 668 16.54 -23.54 10.94
N GLU A 669 17.21 -23.67 12.09
CA GLU A 669 16.61 -24.08 13.38
C GLU A 669 16.29 -22.86 14.27
N ILE A 670 15.52 -21.89 13.77
CA ILE A 670 15.06 -20.76 14.60
C ILE A 670 13.65 -21.06 15.15
N GLY A 671 12.76 -21.56 14.29
CA GLY A 671 11.41 -21.99 14.63
C GLY A 671 11.25 -23.52 14.54
N PRO A 672 10.02 -24.04 14.74
CA PRO A 672 9.73 -25.47 14.71
C PRO A 672 10.27 -26.21 13.50
N GLU A 673 10.75 -27.43 13.75
CA GLU A 673 10.93 -28.45 12.73
C GLU A 673 9.56 -28.89 12.19
N LEU A 674 9.37 -28.82 10.87
CA LEU A 674 8.08 -28.98 10.21
C LEU A 674 7.94 -30.32 9.46
N THR A 675 8.94 -31.21 9.45
CA THR A 675 8.89 -32.49 8.70
C THR A 675 7.67 -33.32 9.03
N THR A 676 7.26 -33.32 10.31
CA THR A 676 6.15 -34.14 10.79
C THR A 676 4.85 -33.35 10.99
N ILE A 677 4.82 -32.06 10.63
CA ILE A 677 3.72 -31.16 10.98
C ILE A 677 2.37 -31.61 10.41
N GLY A 678 2.38 -32.17 9.19
CA GLY A 678 1.18 -32.73 8.55
C GLY A 678 0.63 -34.00 9.20
N LYS A 679 1.37 -34.63 10.13
CA LYS A 679 0.84 -35.71 10.99
C LYS A 679 0.09 -35.17 12.21
N LYS A 680 0.39 -33.94 12.62
CA LYS A 680 -0.17 -33.29 13.82
C LYS A 680 -1.40 -32.45 13.51
N TYR A 681 -1.40 -31.76 12.36
CA TYR A 681 -2.46 -30.83 11.98
C TYR A 681 -3.01 -31.17 10.60
N ASN A 682 -4.33 -31.03 10.43
CA ASN A 682 -4.97 -31.12 9.13
C ASN A 682 -4.74 -29.84 8.30
N GLN A 683 -5.11 -29.88 7.01
CA GLN A 683 -4.91 -28.74 6.10
C GLN A 683 -5.59 -27.45 6.56
N SER A 684 -6.78 -27.54 7.17
CA SER A 684 -7.50 -26.37 7.69
C SER A 684 -6.74 -25.73 8.85
N GLN A 685 -6.24 -26.54 9.78
CA GLN A 685 -5.47 -26.05 10.94
C GLN A 685 -4.12 -25.47 10.51
N LEU A 686 -3.47 -26.07 9.51
CA LEU A 686 -2.23 -25.53 8.94
C LEU A 686 -2.49 -24.20 8.24
N LEU A 687 -3.58 -24.08 7.48
CA LEU A 687 -3.96 -22.83 6.84
C LEU A 687 -4.29 -21.75 7.87
N ASP A 688 -5.08 -22.06 8.89
CA ASP A 688 -5.36 -21.14 10.01
C ASP A 688 -4.05 -20.66 10.66
N SER A 689 -3.06 -21.55 10.85
CA SER A 689 -1.75 -21.20 11.41
C SER A 689 -0.89 -20.33 10.47
N LEU A 690 -1.18 -20.32 9.17
CA LEU A 690 -0.52 -19.45 8.20
C LEU A 690 -1.19 -18.08 8.09
N LEU A 691 -2.52 -18.04 8.19
CA LEU A 691 -3.31 -16.81 8.06
C LEU A 691 -3.38 -16.04 9.37
N GLU A 692 -3.46 -16.76 10.48
CA GLU A 692 -3.56 -16.21 11.83
C GLU A 692 -2.50 -16.92 12.72
N PRO A 693 -1.20 -16.70 12.45
CA PRO A 693 -0.12 -17.42 13.15
C PRO A 693 -0.12 -17.23 14.67
N SER A 694 -0.76 -16.18 15.16
CA SER A 694 -0.92 -15.89 16.60
C SER A 694 -2.18 -16.50 17.22
N LYS A 695 -3.10 -17.08 16.43
CA LYS A 695 -4.35 -17.68 16.92
C LYS A 695 -4.09 -18.88 17.83
N LEU A 696 -3.11 -19.72 17.47
CA LEU A 696 -2.82 -20.95 18.19
C LEU A 696 -1.33 -21.29 18.12
N ILE A 697 -0.61 -21.00 19.21
CA ILE A 697 0.82 -21.26 19.35
C ILE A 697 1.03 -22.58 20.11
N ASP A 698 1.75 -23.53 19.50
CA ASP A 698 2.06 -24.85 20.06
C ASP A 698 2.71 -24.71 21.46
N PRO A 699 2.20 -25.42 22.51
CA PRO A 699 2.66 -25.36 23.90
C PRO A 699 4.17 -25.31 24.14
N LYS A 700 4.99 -25.89 23.25
CA LYS A 700 6.46 -25.89 23.38
C LYS A 700 7.17 -24.62 22.85
N TYR A 701 6.49 -23.82 22.04
CA TYR A 701 6.98 -22.52 21.52
C TYR A 701 6.20 -21.34 22.10
N VAL A 702 5.44 -21.64 23.12
CA VAL A 702 4.88 -20.70 24.07
C VAL A 702 6.04 -20.20 24.90
N THR A 703 6.56 -19.04 24.54
CA THR A 703 7.48 -18.29 25.42
C THR A 703 6.67 -17.51 26.43
#